data_AF-A0A5J6NBL2-F1
#
_entry.id   AF-A0A5J6NBL2-F1
#
_cell.length_a   1.000
_cell.length_b   1.000
_cell.length_c   1.000
_cell.angle_alpha   90.00
_cell.angle_beta   90.00
_cell.angle_gamma   90.00
#
_symmetry.space_group_name_H-M   'P 1'
#
loop_
_entity.id
_entity.type
_entity.pdbx_description
1 polymer ?
#
loop_
_entity_poly.entity_id
_entity_poly.type
_entity_poly.pdbx_seq_one_letter_code
_entity_poly.pdbx_strand_id
1 'polypeptide(L)'
;MASRVFEYFVVCGIGPEIQTLDGVKGFHGAGIMYMPSLLDQFPPSNHSLYPPPPPQLPTCVLPAGVEFHLSGLDPNDTSTYPRSYPIVLTEGDGSKIYVSCIAFRDPVCEDVAIAYKIPTNYFADKCICLVSRSPSFQVLRDALEELFIVCFSPNSTSMPLWEVIAHMVSNVFLPTPGKDRILFSIENCLLSVETPPKDGLPHADISFQPLVQCLDVDNLIRLFTAVLLERRILLRSNKYALLTLVSEAICHLIYPFKWQHVYIPLLFFSGADYIDAPTPYMMGLHSGVDTSGLTLDGVVVVDLEYNCISTSEDIPPIPDSELSFLRSELLKLLHPNVVGIDHIKINLGGMSDQYAKTGNRTWGEEHDFQLRLIFLKFFALLLSGYRNFIENSANNIFNSQAFMKKRSRSTNQSVESMVMISQFLDSQGFLDYLERCINSDESSCNLLNKLQDATGRGQDPMIIFPSAVEPEIITVSALDTEAAGENCHYDRFPANIRTKEQEEKRRSILAGVAGALDYSAKQSPSSPSMLGGIDSNGDTLSPRERAAERERMVLDIQVKLQGLWLRLLKLGATEDPLSSFEYGTILALIESDAEGIGGSGFVECIREHIHSGWQCRLTDEQFIAVKELLKTAINRATSRNDMITVRDGLEVSAEMYRRDPNTVPDYIQRHLLSLAIWEDLRFWDSYFEHLMEHSSNKMTNYVTLVTAQLVVIATHMTGLGLPDGESWNMIETIAEKNNLGYKQLVCA
;
A
#
# COMPACT_ATOMS: atom_id res chain seq x y z
N MET A 1 21.91 -0.03 -3.44
CA MET A 1 21.56 0.47 -2.08
C MET A 1 21.35 -0.77 -1.22
N ALA A 2 21.89 -0.82 -0.01
CA ALA A 2 21.60 -1.92 0.90
C ALA A 2 20.11 -1.90 1.26
N SER A 3 19.43 -3.03 1.15
CA SER A 3 18.03 -3.19 1.54
C SER A 3 17.90 -3.06 3.06
N ARG A 4 16.82 -2.43 3.55
CA ARG A 4 16.65 -2.09 4.98
C ARG A 4 15.62 -2.96 5.67
N VAL A 5 15.78 -3.13 6.98
CA VAL A 5 14.82 -3.89 7.80
C VAL A 5 13.53 -3.09 7.97
N PHE A 6 13.66 -1.79 8.23
CA PHE A 6 12.53 -0.88 8.36
C PHE A 6 12.49 0.05 7.14
N GLU A 7 11.35 0.13 6.47
CA GLU A 7 11.15 1.07 5.37
C GLU A 7 10.46 2.36 5.85
N TYR A 8 9.38 2.20 6.63
CA TYR A 8 8.63 3.33 7.15
C TYR A 8 8.32 3.14 8.64
N PHE A 9 8.34 4.24 9.35
CA PHE A 9 7.58 4.44 10.58
C PHE A 9 6.39 5.33 10.25
N VAL A 10 5.18 4.95 10.63
CA VAL A 10 3.96 5.71 10.34
C VAL A 10 3.09 5.89 11.57
N VAL A 11 2.38 7.01 11.63
CA VAL A 11 1.37 7.32 12.65
C VAL A 11 0.03 7.49 11.95
N CYS A 12 -0.97 6.72 12.35
CA CYS A 12 -2.33 6.75 11.82
C CYS A 12 -3.32 7.10 12.93
N GLY A 13 -4.45 7.73 12.58
CA GLY A 13 -5.50 8.10 13.54
C GLY A 13 -6.46 9.12 12.93
N ILE A 14 -7.04 9.99 13.76
CA ILE A 14 -7.98 11.01 13.27
C ILE A 14 -7.25 12.16 12.54
N GLY A 15 -7.54 12.31 11.25
CA GLY A 15 -6.96 13.35 10.39
C GLY A 15 -7.60 14.75 10.57
N PRO A 16 -7.10 15.75 9.84
CA PRO A 16 -7.67 17.10 9.82
C PRO A 16 -9.06 17.15 9.14
N GLU A 17 -9.35 16.19 8.26
CA GLU A 17 -10.66 16.00 7.63
C GLU A 17 -11.41 14.88 8.34
N ILE A 18 -12.23 15.23 9.33
CA ILE A 18 -13.05 14.22 10.03
C ILE A 18 -14.21 13.80 9.14
N GLN A 19 -14.33 12.50 8.93
CA GLN A 19 -15.44 11.88 8.20
C GLN A 19 -15.83 10.57 8.87
N THR A 20 -17.13 10.29 8.98
CA THR A 20 -17.63 8.97 9.42
C THR A 20 -17.31 7.91 8.38
N LEU A 21 -17.38 6.62 8.74
CA LEU A 21 -17.18 5.54 7.76
C LEU A 21 -18.19 5.61 6.60
N ASP A 22 -19.41 6.11 6.84
CA ASP A 22 -20.46 6.31 5.82
C ASP A 22 -20.25 7.56 4.95
N GLY A 23 -19.16 8.31 5.16
CA GLY A 23 -18.82 9.47 4.35
C GLY A 23 -19.39 10.81 4.87
N VAL A 24 -20.03 10.85 6.03
CA VAL A 24 -20.58 12.09 6.60
C VAL A 24 -19.46 12.91 7.22
N LYS A 25 -19.29 14.16 6.77
CA LYS A 25 -18.22 15.04 7.26
C LYS A 25 -18.53 15.60 8.66
N GLY A 26 -17.49 15.84 9.45
CA GLY A 26 -17.56 16.46 10.77
C GLY A 26 -17.64 15.48 11.93
N PHE A 27 -17.63 16.03 13.15
CA PHE A 27 -17.75 15.26 14.39
C PHE A 27 -19.23 15.03 14.75
N HIS A 28 -19.61 13.78 14.97
CA HIS A 28 -20.97 13.31 15.25
C HIS A 28 -21.12 12.64 16.62
N GLY A 29 -20.11 12.74 17.49
CA GLY A 29 -20.13 12.18 18.85
C GLY A 29 -19.27 10.93 19.04
N ALA A 30 -19.17 10.50 20.30
CA ALA A 30 -18.57 9.22 20.71
C ALA A 30 -19.52 8.05 20.37
N GLY A 31 -18.96 6.88 20.03
CA GLY A 31 -19.74 5.71 19.57
C GLY A 31 -20.02 5.67 18.07
N ILE A 32 -19.51 6.63 17.31
CA ILE A 32 -19.49 6.61 15.84
C ILE A 32 -18.07 6.27 15.38
N MET A 33 -17.96 5.49 14.31
CA MET A 33 -16.68 5.16 13.68
C MET A 33 -16.32 6.18 12.59
N TYR A 34 -15.07 6.61 12.60
CA TYR A 34 -14.52 7.60 11.68
C TYR A 34 -13.41 7.01 10.81
N MET A 35 -13.20 7.61 9.64
CA MET A 35 -12.15 7.20 8.71
C MET A 35 -10.77 7.53 9.28
N PRO A 36 -9.85 6.54 9.36
CA PRO A 36 -8.48 6.78 9.76
C PRO A 36 -7.71 7.52 8.65
N SER A 37 -6.71 8.29 9.05
CA SER A 37 -5.82 9.03 8.16
C SER A 37 -4.37 8.83 8.57
N LEU A 38 -3.46 8.96 7.61
CA LEU A 38 -2.04 9.07 7.89
C LEU A 38 -1.76 10.46 8.52
N LEU A 39 -1.26 10.46 9.75
CA LEU A 39 -0.97 11.67 10.52
C LEU A 39 0.48 12.10 10.36
N ASP A 40 1.39 11.12 10.37
CA ASP A 40 2.83 11.37 10.25
C ASP A 40 3.58 10.17 9.70
N GLN A 41 4.79 10.40 9.19
CA GLN A 41 5.67 9.35 8.71
C GLN A 41 7.15 9.72 8.71
N PHE A 42 7.99 8.71 8.88
CA PHE A 42 9.40 8.72 8.52
C PHE A 42 9.70 7.55 7.58
N PRO A 43 10.44 7.75 6.47
CA PRO A 43 10.95 9.02 5.95
C PRO A 43 9.83 10.01 5.56
N PRO A 44 10.12 11.33 5.50
CA PRO A 44 9.13 12.33 5.11
C PRO A 44 8.57 12.08 3.69
N SER A 45 7.33 12.52 3.44
CA SER A 45 6.60 12.26 2.18
C SER A 45 7.24 12.85 0.92
N ASN A 46 8.14 13.82 1.07
CA ASN A 46 8.91 14.43 -0.02
C ASN A 46 10.25 13.72 -0.30
N HIS A 47 10.52 12.60 0.36
CA HIS A 47 11.78 11.89 0.23
C HIS A 47 11.82 11.09 -1.09
N SER A 48 12.74 11.43 -1.99
CA SER A 48 12.80 10.90 -3.37
C SER A 48 13.21 9.42 -3.49
N LEU A 49 13.79 8.84 -2.43
CA LEU A 49 14.35 7.48 -2.45
C LEU A 49 13.37 6.38 -2.00
N TYR A 50 12.20 6.74 -1.46
CA TYR A 50 11.22 5.76 -0.94
C TYR A 50 9.87 5.98 -1.59
N PRO A 51 9.19 4.94 -2.08
CA PRO A 51 7.79 5.06 -2.48
C PRO A 51 6.94 5.51 -1.27
N PRO A 52 5.83 6.23 -1.48
CA PRO A 52 4.94 6.56 -0.37
C PRO A 52 4.34 5.27 0.23
N PRO A 53 3.97 5.29 1.53
CA PRO A 53 3.21 4.18 2.11
C PRO A 53 1.92 3.94 1.31
N PRO A 54 1.40 2.69 1.27
CA PRO A 54 0.13 2.41 0.59
C PRO A 54 -0.99 3.32 1.09
N PRO A 55 -1.82 3.91 0.23
CA PRO A 55 -2.84 4.87 0.64
C PRO A 55 -3.92 4.25 1.54
N GLN A 56 -4.14 2.94 1.44
CA GLN A 56 -5.08 2.20 2.29
C GLN A 56 -4.48 1.82 3.66
N LEU A 57 -3.19 2.05 3.90
CA LEU A 57 -2.50 1.64 5.13
C LEU A 57 -3.24 2.09 6.40
N PRO A 58 -3.72 3.35 6.55
CA PRO A 58 -4.46 3.77 7.74
C PRO A 58 -5.72 2.92 8.00
N THR A 59 -6.47 2.59 6.96
CA THR A 59 -7.68 1.75 7.05
C THR A 59 -7.34 0.31 7.42
N CYS A 60 -6.20 -0.21 6.94
CA CYS A 60 -5.78 -1.56 7.26
C CYS A 60 -5.21 -1.70 8.69
N VAL A 61 -4.47 -0.69 9.17
CA VAL A 61 -3.90 -0.73 10.54
C VAL A 61 -4.93 -0.43 11.61
N LEU A 62 -5.99 0.30 11.28
CA LEU A 62 -7.15 0.56 12.14
C LEU A 62 -8.42 -0.02 11.47
N PRO A 63 -8.56 -1.36 11.43
CA PRO A 63 -9.55 -2.04 10.59
C PRO A 63 -11.00 -1.70 10.96
N ALA A 64 -11.27 -1.33 12.21
CA ALA A 64 -12.60 -0.92 12.67
C ALA A 64 -12.94 0.55 12.37
N GLY A 65 -11.95 1.34 11.93
CA GLY A 65 -12.00 2.80 11.96
C GLY A 65 -11.44 3.38 13.27
N VAL A 66 -11.67 4.67 13.46
CA VAL A 66 -11.27 5.42 14.65
C VAL A 66 -12.51 5.74 15.47
N GLU A 67 -12.51 5.41 16.76
CA GLU A 67 -13.55 5.84 17.70
C GLU A 67 -13.05 6.99 18.58
N PHE A 68 -13.98 7.87 19.00
CA PHE A 68 -13.74 8.86 20.04
C PHE A 68 -14.17 8.35 21.41
N HIS A 69 -13.32 8.58 22.42
CA HIS A 69 -13.53 8.13 23.78
C HIS A 69 -13.47 9.29 24.79
N LEU A 70 -14.16 9.12 25.92
CA LEU A 70 -14.17 10.08 27.04
C LEU A 70 -12.99 9.91 28.00
N SER A 71 -12.20 8.85 27.83
CA SER A 71 -11.03 8.54 28.63
C SER A 71 -9.94 7.89 27.77
N GLY A 72 -8.68 8.14 28.16
CA GLY A 72 -7.51 7.50 27.56
C GLY A 72 -7.25 6.13 28.18
N LEU A 73 -6.01 5.91 28.60
CA LEU A 73 -5.61 4.71 29.33
C LEU A 73 -6.17 4.73 30.77
N ASP A 74 -6.97 3.73 31.12
CA ASP A 74 -7.42 3.45 32.48
C ASP A 74 -6.79 2.13 32.97
N PRO A 75 -5.90 2.16 33.99
CA PRO A 75 -5.29 0.96 34.54
C PRO A 75 -6.28 -0.08 35.08
N ASN A 76 -7.53 0.30 35.36
CA ASN A 76 -8.56 -0.60 35.85
C ASN A 76 -9.42 -1.21 34.73
N ASP A 77 -9.29 -0.73 33.49
CA ASP A 77 -10.05 -1.22 32.34
C ASP A 77 -9.10 -1.69 31.22
N THR A 78 -8.96 -3.01 31.11
CA THR A 78 -8.11 -3.67 30.11
C THR A 78 -8.50 -3.36 28.67
N SER A 79 -9.73 -2.92 28.40
CA SER A 79 -10.17 -2.54 27.05
C SER A 79 -9.47 -1.26 26.55
N THR A 80 -8.90 -0.48 27.46
CA THR A 80 -8.19 0.77 27.17
C THR A 80 -6.70 0.57 26.92
N TYR A 81 -6.18 -0.65 27.15
CA TYR A 81 -4.75 -0.94 27.02
C TYR A 81 -4.32 -0.90 25.54
N PRO A 82 -3.07 -0.48 25.26
CA PRO A 82 -2.51 -0.57 23.94
C PRO A 82 -2.57 -2.01 23.39
N ARG A 83 -2.93 -2.13 22.11
CA ARG A 83 -3.04 -3.41 21.41
C ARG A 83 -1.93 -3.52 20.37
N SER A 84 -1.06 -4.51 20.55
CA SER A 84 -0.01 -4.88 19.60
C SER A 84 -0.51 -5.97 18.66
N TYR A 85 -0.39 -5.78 17.35
CA TYR A 85 -0.75 -6.80 16.36
C TYR A 85 0.02 -6.62 15.04
N PRO A 86 0.41 -7.73 14.40
CA PRO A 86 0.95 -7.71 13.05
C PRO A 86 -0.17 -7.69 12.00
N ILE A 87 0.09 -7.06 10.86
CA ILE A 87 -0.72 -7.17 9.64
C ILE A 87 0.17 -7.44 8.43
N VAL A 88 -0.42 -7.98 7.37
CA VAL A 88 0.24 -8.13 6.07
C VAL A 88 -0.65 -7.54 5.00
N LEU A 89 -0.07 -6.69 4.17
CA LEU A 89 -0.71 -6.17 2.96
C LEU A 89 -0.13 -6.89 1.75
N THR A 90 -0.95 -7.09 0.71
CA THR A 90 -0.53 -7.70 -0.54
C THR A 90 -0.71 -6.68 -1.66
N GLU A 91 0.38 -6.42 -2.39
CA GLU A 91 0.38 -5.54 -3.57
C GLU A 91 -0.17 -6.28 -4.80
N GLY A 92 -0.47 -5.54 -5.88
CA GLY A 92 -1.08 -6.11 -7.09
C GLY A 92 -0.22 -7.14 -7.82
N ASP A 93 1.08 -7.18 -7.56
CA ASP A 93 2.04 -8.17 -8.08
C ASP A 93 2.18 -9.42 -7.17
N GLY A 94 1.42 -9.48 -6.06
CA GLY A 94 1.48 -10.56 -5.08
C GLY A 94 2.58 -10.39 -4.02
N SER A 95 3.40 -9.33 -4.10
CA SER A 95 4.40 -9.06 -3.07
C SER A 95 3.75 -8.63 -1.75
N LYS A 96 4.42 -8.93 -0.64
CA LYS A 96 3.90 -8.71 0.72
C LYS A 96 4.59 -7.52 1.39
N ILE A 97 3.80 -6.75 2.12
CA ILE A 97 4.26 -5.71 3.04
C ILE A 97 3.89 -6.13 4.46
N TYR A 98 4.87 -6.24 5.33
CA TYR A 98 4.73 -6.65 6.72
C TYR A 98 4.69 -5.42 7.61
N VAL A 99 3.71 -5.34 8.50
CA VAL A 99 3.53 -4.18 9.37
C VAL A 99 3.28 -4.64 10.79
N SER A 100 4.02 -4.08 11.73
CA SER A 100 3.73 -4.21 13.16
C SER A 100 3.00 -2.96 13.64
N CYS A 101 1.93 -3.11 14.41
CA CYS A 101 1.03 -2.04 14.84
C CYS A 101 0.94 -2.00 16.36
N ILE A 102 0.94 -0.80 16.94
CA ILE A 102 0.47 -0.57 18.31
C ILE A 102 -0.64 0.48 18.26
N ALA A 103 -1.88 0.03 18.52
CA ALA A 103 -3.05 0.88 18.60
C ALA A 103 -3.38 1.23 20.05
N PHE A 104 -3.61 2.50 20.35
CA PHE A 104 -3.87 3.02 21.69
C PHE A 104 -4.73 4.29 21.62
N ARG A 105 -5.27 4.72 22.76
CA ARG A 105 -6.05 5.97 22.85
C ARG A 105 -5.13 7.14 23.16
N ASP A 106 -5.18 8.17 22.33
CA ASP A 106 -4.39 9.40 22.51
C ASP A 106 -5.32 10.63 22.52
N PRO A 107 -5.01 11.71 23.26
CA PRO A 107 -5.85 12.89 23.24
C PRO A 107 -5.99 13.47 21.84
N VAL A 108 -7.19 13.93 21.50
CA VAL A 108 -7.46 14.55 20.20
C VAL A 108 -6.57 15.78 20.00
N CYS A 109 -6.00 15.92 18.80
CA CYS A 109 -5.17 17.07 18.45
C CYS A 109 -5.93 18.38 18.67
N GLU A 110 -5.29 19.37 19.29
CA GLU A 110 -5.91 20.67 19.59
C GLU A 110 -6.48 21.35 18.35
N ASP A 111 -5.75 21.31 17.23
CA ASP A 111 -6.17 21.89 15.95
C ASP A 111 -7.50 21.27 15.48
N VAL A 112 -7.61 19.95 15.58
CA VAL A 112 -8.79 19.18 15.21
C VAL A 112 -9.94 19.43 16.18
N ALA A 113 -9.65 19.46 17.49
CA ALA A 113 -10.66 19.72 18.50
C ALA A 113 -11.29 21.11 18.35
N ILE A 114 -10.48 22.13 18.07
CA ILE A 114 -10.95 23.51 17.82
C ILE A 114 -11.75 23.57 16.52
N ALA A 115 -11.25 22.99 15.43
CA ALA A 115 -11.89 23.04 14.13
C ALA A 115 -13.31 22.43 14.13
N TYR A 116 -13.49 21.32 14.85
CA TYR A 116 -14.77 20.58 14.90
C TYR A 116 -15.55 20.75 16.20
N LYS A 117 -15.13 21.67 17.09
CA LYS A 117 -15.75 21.94 18.40
C LYS A 117 -15.89 20.68 19.27
N ILE A 118 -14.89 19.81 19.22
CA ILE A 118 -14.83 18.61 20.06
C ILE A 118 -14.53 19.06 21.49
N PRO A 119 -15.27 18.58 22.51
CA PRO A 119 -15.04 18.98 23.89
C PRO A 119 -13.63 18.61 24.38
N THR A 120 -13.16 19.32 25.40
CA THR A 120 -11.89 18.99 26.07
C THR A 120 -11.96 17.61 26.72
N ASN A 121 -10.82 16.92 26.79
CA ASN A 121 -10.67 15.55 27.33
C ASN A 121 -11.22 14.41 26.47
N TYR A 122 -11.47 14.65 25.18
CA TYR A 122 -11.69 13.57 24.23
C TYR A 122 -10.38 12.92 23.80
N PHE A 123 -10.43 11.60 23.67
CA PHE A 123 -9.37 10.76 23.13
C PHE A 123 -9.85 10.14 21.82
N ALA A 124 -8.93 9.79 20.94
CA ALA A 124 -9.24 9.04 19.73
C ALA A 124 -8.25 7.88 19.58
N ASP A 125 -8.68 6.82 18.91
CA ASP A 125 -7.76 5.75 18.53
C ASP A 125 -6.63 6.30 17.63
N LYS A 126 -5.42 5.94 18.00
CA LYS A 126 -4.18 6.22 17.28
C LYS A 126 -3.41 4.92 17.12
N CYS A 127 -2.71 4.77 16.00
CA CYS A 127 -1.89 3.61 15.73
C CYS A 127 -0.51 4.05 15.25
N ILE A 128 0.55 3.60 15.92
CA ILE A 128 1.93 3.71 15.41
C ILE A 128 2.30 2.39 14.74
N CYS A 129 3.05 2.45 13.65
CA CYS A 129 3.42 1.25 12.91
C CYS A 129 4.84 1.30 12.37
N LEU A 130 5.49 0.13 12.32
CA LEU A 130 6.71 -0.10 11.53
C LEU A 130 6.38 -0.98 10.33
N VAL A 131 6.85 -0.57 9.16
CA VAL A 131 6.56 -1.18 7.86
C VAL A 131 7.85 -1.74 7.26
N SER A 132 7.78 -2.97 6.74
CA SER A 132 8.90 -3.68 6.11
C SER A 132 8.45 -4.51 4.91
N ARG A 133 9.36 -4.74 3.97
CA ARG A 133 9.23 -5.78 2.92
C ARG A 133 9.83 -7.12 3.34
N SER A 134 10.53 -7.16 4.47
CA SER A 134 11.07 -8.37 5.07
C SER A 134 10.07 -8.95 6.07
N PRO A 135 9.85 -10.28 6.10
CA PRO A 135 8.95 -10.95 7.04
C PRO A 135 9.54 -11.02 8.46
N SER A 136 9.91 -9.87 9.03
CA SER A 136 10.64 -9.76 10.30
C SER A 136 9.71 -9.27 11.44
N PHE A 137 8.63 -10.01 11.69
CA PHE A 137 7.58 -9.60 12.64
C PHE A 137 8.08 -9.40 14.07
N GLN A 138 9.02 -10.23 14.54
CA GLN A 138 9.51 -10.21 15.91
C GLN A 138 10.27 -8.90 16.17
N VAL A 139 11.26 -8.59 15.35
CA VAL A 139 12.04 -7.34 15.49
C VAL A 139 11.19 -6.09 15.25
N LEU A 140 10.23 -6.14 14.32
CA LEU A 140 9.29 -5.03 14.10
C LEU A 140 8.42 -4.77 15.33
N ARG A 141 7.94 -5.82 15.99
CA ARG A 141 7.16 -5.72 17.23
C ARG A 141 8.02 -5.19 18.37
N ASP A 142 9.16 -5.83 18.62
CA ASP A 142 10.02 -5.48 19.75
C ASP A 142 10.52 -4.03 19.63
N ALA A 143 10.94 -3.61 18.42
CA ALA A 143 11.34 -2.23 18.18
C ALA A 143 10.20 -1.22 18.40
N LEU A 144 8.98 -1.55 17.95
CA LEU A 144 7.82 -0.67 18.12
C LEU A 144 7.37 -0.58 19.58
N GLU A 145 7.44 -1.67 20.32
CA GLU A 145 7.14 -1.72 21.76
C GLU A 145 8.15 -0.90 22.56
N GLU A 146 9.45 -0.99 22.22
CA GLU A 146 10.47 -0.13 22.83
C GLU A 146 10.25 1.35 22.51
N LEU A 147 9.95 1.71 21.25
CA LEU A 147 9.60 3.09 20.90
C LEU A 147 8.37 3.60 21.67
N PHE A 148 7.38 2.75 21.87
CA PHE A 148 6.20 3.08 22.66
C PHE A 148 6.57 3.31 24.13
N ILE A 149 7.36 2.42 24.74
CA ILE A 149 7.83 2.55 26.13
C ILE A 149 8.65 3.83 26.30
N VAL A 150 9.60 4.10 25.38
CA VAL A 150 10.42 5.31 25.39
C VAL A 150 9.55 6.58 25.32
N CYS A 151 8.49 6.57 24.51
CA CYS A 151 7.57 7.69 24.38
C CYS A 151 6.72 7.96 25.62
N PHE A 152 6.37 6.95 26.41
CA PHE A 152 5.49 7.10 27.58
C PHE A 152 6.21 6.88 28.91
N SER A 153 7.54 6.82 28.88
CA SER A 153 8.37 6.67 30.07
C SER A 153 8.41 7.99 30.86
N PRO A 154 8.31 7.93 32.21
CA PRO A 154 8.50 9.11 33.05
C PRO A 154 9.96 9.59 33.09
N ASN A 155 10.90 8.78 32.59
CA ASN A 155 12.31 9.12 32.53
C ASN A 155 12.58 9.94 31.28
N SER A 156 13.29 11.05 31.44
CA SER A 156 13.74 11.85 30.31
C SER A 156 14.72 11.08 29.42
N THR A 157 14.49 11.10 28.11
CA THR A 157 15.38 10.51 27.12
C THR A 157 16.54 11.45 26.83
N SER A 158 17.67 10.86 26.45
CA SER A 158 18.87 11.61 26.05
C SER A 158 18.72 12.26 24.67
N MET A 159 17.80 11.75 23.85
CA MET A 159 17.59 12.18 22.47
C MET A 159 16.11 12.36 22.12
N PRO A 160 15.80 13.17 21.09
CA PRO A 160 14.45 13.25 20.58
C PRO A 160 13.95 11.92 19.98
N LEU A 161 12.70 11.52 20.26
CA LEU A 161 12.14 10.25 19.79
C LEU A 161 12.23 10.11 18.25
N TRP A 162 12.03 11.22 17.53
CA TRP A 162 12.10 11.23 16.08
C TRP A 162 13.51 11.00 15.53
N GLU A 163 14.55 11.37 16.27
CA GLU A 163 15.94 11.07 15.90
C GLU A 163 16.26 9.59 16.09
N VAL A 164 15.73 8.98 17.17
CA VAL A 164 15.83 7.53 17.41
C VAL A 164 15.15 6.76 16.26
N ILE A 165 13.92 7.16 15.90
CA ILE A 165 13.18 6.58 14.77
C ILE A 165 13.95 6.77 13.47
N ALA A 166 14.42 8.00 13.19
CA ALA A 166 15.12 8.31 11.96
C ALA A 166 16.40 7.49 11.82
N HIS A 167 17.17 7.36 12.91
CA HIS A 167 18.38 6.55 12.94
C HIS A 167 18.08 5.07 12.71
N MET A 168 17.09 4.52 13.41
CA MET A 168 16.70 3.12 13.29
C MET A 168 16.26 2.80 11.85
N VAL A 169 15.33 3.58 11.30
CA VAL A 169 14.83 3.38 9.93
C VAL A 169 15.90 3.67 8.88
N SER A 170 16.91 4.51 9.21
CA SER A 170 17.97 4.85 8.27
C SER A 170 19.15 3.89 8.22
N ASN A 171 19.51 3.32 9.37
CA ASN A 171 20.81 2.66 9.55
C ASN A 171 20.69 1.15 9.79
N VAL A 172 19.53 0.61 10.14
CA VAL A 172 19.35 -0.84 10.30
C VAL A 172 19.10 -1.50 8.94
N PHE A 173 20.14 -2.16 8.42
CA PHE A 173 20.12 -2.85 7.14
C PHE A 173 19.74 -4.34 7.29
N LEU A 174 19.28 -4.94 6.19
CA LEU A 174 18.91 -6.36 6.19
C LEU A 174 20.14 -7.27 6.32
N PRO A 175 20.14 -8.24 7.26
CA PRO A 175 21.23 -9.18 7.39
C PRO A 175 21.37 -10.05 6.13
N THR A 176 22.61 -10.38 5.76
CA THR A 176 22.85 -11.39 4.73
C THR A 176 22.40 -12.76 5.25
N PRO A 177 21.51 -13.48 4.52
CA PRO A 177 20.98 -14.78 4.96
C PRO A 177 22.07 -15.78 5.35
N GLY A 178 21.99 -16.30 6.58
CA GLY A 178 22.90 -17.29 7.14
C GLY A 178 24.31 -16.78 7.47
N LYS A 179 24.56 -15.48 7.38
CA LYS A 179 25.89 -14.89 7.61
C LYS A 179 25.90 -13.84 8.70
N ASP A 180 24.97 -12.88 8.66
CA ASP A 180 25.06 -11.69 9.50
C ASP A 180 24.01 -11.72 10.61
N ARG A 181 24.39 -11.32 11.81
CA ARG A 181 23.49 -10.92 12.90
C ARG A 181 23.65 -9.43 13.13
N ILE A 182 22.59 -8.66 12.88
CA ILE A 182 22.65 -7.21 13.10
C ILE A 182 22.16 -6.90 14.51
N LEU A 183 22.99 -6.18 15.28
CA LEU A 183 22.64 -5.66 16.60
C LEU A 183 22.44 -4.15 16.51
N PHE A 184 21.37 -3.64 17.09
CA PHE A 184 21.10 -2.21 17.20
C PHE A 184 20.39 -1.92 18.52
N SER A 185 20.48 -0.69 19.00
CA SER A 185 19.89 -0.30 20.28
C SER A 185 18.83 0.79 20.11
N ILE A 186 17.75 0.68 20.89
CA ILE A 186 16.78 1.75 21.12
C ILE A 186 16.92 2.13 22.59
N GLU A 187 17.56 3.29 22.85
CA GLU A 187 17.98 3.70 24.20
C GLU A 187 18.78 2.58 24.91
N ASN A 188 18.20 1.94 25.95
CA ASN A 188 18.85 0.89 26.74
C ASN A 188 18.47 -0.54 26.33
N CYS A 189 17.66 -0.71 25.29
CA CYS A 189 17.26 -2.02 24.79
C CYS A 189 18.10 -2.43 23.58
N LEU A 190 18.79 -3.57 23.69
CA LEU A 190 19.58 -4.15 22.60
C LEU A 190 18.72 -5.15 21.82
N LEU A 191 18.48 -4.86 20.55
CA LEU A 191 17.70 -5.69 19.64
C LEU A 191 18.62 -6.38 18.63
N SER A 192 18.16 -7.51 18.09
CA SER A 192 18.87 -8.26 17.07
C SER A 192 17.97 -8.74 15.95
N VAL A 193 18.48 -8.72 14.73
CA VAL A 193 17.82 -9.27 13.54
C VAL A 193 18.77 -10.19 12.80
N GLU A 194 18.25 -11.35 12.41
CA GLU A 194 18.97 -12.40 11.68
C GLU A 194 18.05 -12.91 10.57
N THR A 195 18.64 -13.32 9.43
CA THR A 195 17.90 -14.06 8.40
C THR A 195 18.53 -15.45 8.27
N PRO A 196 17.77 -16.55 8.37
CA PRO A 196 18.32 -17.90 8.28
C PRO A 196 18.86 -18.20 6.87
N PRO A 197 19.71 -19.25 6.73
CA PRO A 197 20.23 -19.68 5.44
C PRO A 197 19.13 -20.04 4.44
N LYS A 198 19.36 -19.75 3.15
CA LYS A 198 18.40 -20.01 2.05
C LYS A 198 18.16 -21.49 1.75
N ASP A 199 19.07 -22.35 2.18
CA ASP A 199 19.03 -23.81 1.96
C ASP A 199 18.27 -24.57 3.06
N GLY A 200 17.74 -23.86 4.07
CA GLY A 200 16.85 -24.38 5.10
C GLY A 200 15.36 -24.19 4.78
N LEU A 201 14.52 -24.45 5.79
CA LEU A 201 13.09 -24.10 5.71
C LEU A 201 12.95 -22.58 5.54
N PRO A 202 11.91 -22.09 4.83
CA PRO A 202 11.68 -20.65 4.70
C PRO A 202 11.69 -19.94 6.07
N HIS A 203 12.24 -18.73 6.11
CA HIS A 203 12.23 -17.95 7.35
C HIS A 203 10.79 -17.68 7.79
N ALA A 204 10.47 -18.08 9.02
CA ALA A 204 9.18 -17.82 9.64
C ALA A 204 9.47 -17.09 10.97
N ASP A 205 9.37 -15.77 10.97
CA ASP A 205 9.61 -14.93 12.16
C ASP A 205 8.36 -14.82 13.05
N ILE A 206 7.65 -15.94 13.22
CA ILE A 206 6.40 -16.04 13.97
C ILE A 206 6.37 -17.35 14.76
N SER A 207 5.63 -17.35 15.87
CA SER A 207 5.30 -18.59 16.58
C SER A 207 4.08 -19.27 15.96
N PHE A 208 4.12 -20.59 15.84
CA PHE A 208 3.00 -21.43 15.40
C PHE A 208 2.13 -21.86 16.59
N GLN A 209 2.52 -21.51 17.81
CA GLN A 209 1.75 -21.78 19.03
C GLN A 209 0.29 -21.31 18.94
N PRO A 210 -0.01 -20.09 18.46
CA PRO A 210 -1.39 -19.62 18.41
C PRO A 210 -2.29 -20.50 17.54
N LEU A 211 -1.77 -21.01 16.41
CA LEU A 211 -2.50 -21.92 15.52
C LEU A 211 -2.90 -23.21 16.25
N VAL A 212 -1.96 -23.87 16.92
CA VAL A 212 -2.19 -25.15 17.60
C VAL A 212 -2.90 -25.01 18.96
N GLN A 213 -3.02 -23.78 19.47
CA GLN A 213 -3.84 -23.47 20.65
C GLN A 213 -5.28 -23.12 20.28
N CYS A 214 -5.52 -22.55 19.10
CA CYS A 214 -6.86 -22.22 18.62
C CYS A 214 -7.57 -23.44 18.01
N LEU A 215 -6.82 -24.31 17.33
CA LEU A 215 -7.37 -25.47 16.62
C LEU A 215 -6.86 -26.78 17.20
N ASP A 216 -7.77 -27.72 17.39
CA ASP A 216 -7.39 -29.11 17.67
C ASP A 216 -6.76 -29.78 16.44
N VAL A 217 -6.24 -31.00 16.63
CA VAL A 217 -5.58 -31.75 15.56
C VAL A 217 -6.49 -31.97 14.34
N ASP A 218 -7.77 -32.23 14.57
CA ASP A 218 -8.72 -32.52 13.49
C ASP A 218 -9.03 -31.28 12.66
N ASN A 219 -9.33 -30.15 13.32
CA ASN A 219 -9.59 -28.89 12.64
C ASN A 219 -8.33 -28.28 12.03
N LEU A 220 -7.15 -28.46 12.63
CA LEU A 220 -5.88 -28.08 12.02
C LEU A 220 -5.67 -28.84 10.70
N ILE A 221 -5.87 -30.16 10.69
CA ILE A 221 -5.76 -30.97 9.47
C ILE A 221 -6.83 -30.55 8.44
N ARG A 222 -8.06 -30.26 8.87
CA ARG A 222 -9.15 -29.83 7.99
C ARG A 222 -8.87 -28.46 7.36
N LEU A 223 -8.39 -27.50 8.14
CA LEU A 223 -7.95 -26.19 7.66
C LEU A 223 -6.79 -26.35 6.67
N PHE A 224 -5.75 -27.10 7.04
CA PHE A 224 -4.62 -27.40 6.17
C PHE A 224 -5.06 -27.99 4.84
N THR A 225 -6.00 -28.94 4.86
CA THR A 225 -6.55 -29.57 3.65
C THR A 225 -7.31 -28.54 2.81
N ALA A 226 -8.13 -27.68 3.41
CA ALA A 226 -8.85 -26.63 2.69
C ALA A 226 -7.90 -25.62 2.03
N VAL A 227 -6.81 -25.24 2.70
CA VAL A 227 -5.76 -24.37 2.13
C VAL A 227 -5.05 -25.08 0.98
N LEU A 228 -4.69 -26.35 1.14
CA LEU A 228 -4.03 -27.13 0.09
C LEU A 228 -4.89 -27.30 -1.17
N LEU A 229 -6.22 -27.29 -1.00
CA LEU A 229 -7.21 -27.36 -2.07
C LEU A 229 -7.66 -25.97 -2.57
N GLU A 230 -6.97 -24.90 -2.18
CA GLU A 230 -7.23 -23.52 -2.63
C GLU A 230 -8.70 -23.10 -2.44
N ARG A 231 -9.29 -23.46 -1.30
CA ARG A 231 -10.65 -23.05 -0.95
C ARG A 231 -10.70 -21.57 -0.55
N ARG A 232 -11.89 -20.97 -0.57
CA ARG A 232 -12.14 -19.64 0.02
C ARG A 232 -12.13 -19.76 1.54
N ILE A 233 -11.08 -19.29 2.20
CA ILE A 233 -10.88 -19.40 3.65
C ILE A 233 -11.20 -18.06 4.32
N LEU A 234 -12.10 -18.09 5.30
CA LEU A 234 -12.40 -16.95 6.17
C LEU A 234 -12.07 -17.30 7.62
N LEU A 235 -11.00 -16.73 8.16
CA LEU A 235 -10.66 -16.83 9.58
C LEU A 235 -11.45 -15.79 10.39
N ARG A 236 -11.98 -16.19 11.55
CA ARG A 236 -12.77 -15.34 12.46
C ARG A 236 -12.17 -15.36 13.86
N SER A 237 -11.97 -14.19 14.45
CA SER A 237 -11.48 -14.01 15.83
C SER A 237 -11.73 -12.59 16.33
N ASN A 238 -11.89 -12.40 17.64
CA ASN A 238 -11.88 -11.06 18.26
C ASN A 238 -10.47 -10.49 18.49
N LYS A 239 -9.41 -11.24 18.15
CA LYS A 239 -8.01 -10.79 18.27
C LYS A 239 -7.40 -10.61 16.88
N TYR A 240 -7.06 -9.38 16.51
CA TYR A 240 -6.39 -9.09 15.23
C TYR A 240 -5.10 -9.87 15.04
N ALA A 241 -4.28 -10.00 16.10
CA ALA A 241 -3.04 -10.76 16.04
C ALA A 241 -3.24 -12.24 15.68
N LEU A 242 -4.31 -12.88 16.17
CA LEU A 242 -4.57 -14.29 15.85
C LEU A 242 -4.86 -14.48 14.37
N LEU A 243 -5.63 -13.57 13.75
CA LEU A 243 -5.96 -13.66 12.33
C LEU A 243 -4.70 -13.67 11.46
N THR A 244 -3.74 -12.78 11.73
CA THR A 244 -2.47 -12.73 11.00
C THR A 244 -1.54 -13.91 11.32
N LEU A 245 -1.35 -14.22 12.61
CA LEU A 245 -0.42 -15.28 13.02
C LEU A 245 -0.88 -16.67 12.53
N VAL A 246 -2.17 -16.97 12.60
CA VAL A 246 -2.74 -18.23 12.09
C VAL A 246 -2.62 -18.31 10.57
N SER A 247 -2.92 -17.21 9.86
CA SER A 247 -2.80 -17.14 8.40
C SER A 247 -1.37 -17.36 7.92
N GLU A 248 -0.39 -16.69 8.56
CA GLU A 248 1.01 -16.88 8.21
C GLU A 248 1.50 -18.28 8.61
N ALA A 249 1.13 -18.79 9.79
CA ALA A 249 1.52 -20.14 10.21
C ALA A 249 1.03 -21.20 9.22
N ILE A 250 -0.25 -21.18 8.82
CA ILE A 250 -0.77 -22.18 7.88
C ILE A 250 -0.12 -22.08 6.49
N CYS A 251 0.21 -20.88 6.02
CA CYS A 251 0.97 -20.67 4.79
C CYS A 251 2.39 -21.26 4.85
N HIS A 252 3.02 -21.32 6.03
CA HIS A 252 4.31 -21.98 6.19
C HIS A 252 4.20 -23.51 6.30
N LEU A 253 3.05 -24.04 6.72
CA LEU A 253 2.81 -25.49 6.80
C LEU A 253 2.54 -26.14 5.43
N ILE A 254 2.16 -25.36 4.42
CA ILE A 254 2.02 -25.85 3.04
C ILE A 254 3.34 -25.88 2.26
N TYR A 255 4.49 -25.51 2.86
CA TYR A 255 5.79 -25.62 2.21
C TYR A 255 6.04 -27.06 1.71
N PRO A 256 6.46 -27.27 0.43
CA PRO A 256 7.14 -26.33 -0.46
C PRO A 256 6.23 -25.48 -1.37
N PHE A 257 4.92 -25.60 -1.24
CA PHE A 257 3.94 -24.79 -1.97
C PHE A 257 3.85 -23.39 -1.38
N LYS A 258 3.40 -22.45 -2.21
CA LYS A 258 3.09 -21.08 -1.82
C LYS A 258 1.62 -20.84 -2.12
N TRP A 259 0.93 -20.10 -1.26
CA TRP A 259 -0.41 -19.61 -1.56
C TRP A 259 -0.35 -18.64 -2.74
N GLN A 260 -1.18 -18.87 -3.77
CA GLN A 260 -1.12 -18.15 -5.05
C GLN A 260 -2.23 -17.11 -5.22
N HIS A 261 -3.19 -17.08 -4.30
CA HIS A 261 -4.44 -16.33 -4.45
C HIS A 261 -4.49 -15.12 -3.52
N VAL A 262 -5.64 -14.43 -3.50
CA VAL A 262 -5.86 -13.26 -2.64
C VAL A 262 -5.54 -13.60 -1.18
N TYR A 263 -4.74 -12.73 -0.54
CA TYR A 263 -4.26 -12.91 0.82
C TYR A 263 -4.45 -11.62 1.60
N ILE A 264 -5.42 -11.60 2.52
CA ILE A 264 -5.73 -10.44 3.36
C ILE A 264 -5.97 -10.93 4.80
N PRO A 265 -4.89 -11.26 5.55
CA PRO A 265 -5.01 -11.89 6.86
C PRO A 265 -5.74 -11.04 7.89
N LEU A 266 -5.82 -9.72 7.68
CA LEU A 266 -6.69 -8.83 8.44
C LEU A 266 -7.43 -7.89 7.49
N LEU A 267 -8.72 -8.17 7.30
CA LEU A 267 -9.64 -7.39 6.49
C LEU A 267 -10.22 -6.24 7.33
N PHE A 268 -10.20 -5.03 6.78
CA PHE A 268 -10.86 -3.87 7.38
C PHE A 268 -12.39 -3.98 7.24
N PHE A 269 -13.14 -3.35 8.15
CA PHE A 269 -14.56 -3.62 8.33
C PHE A 269 -15.39 -3.17 7.12
N SER A 270 -15.05 -2.04 6.51
CA SER A 270 -15.68 -1.58 5.26
C SER A 270 -15.31 -2.42 4.04
N GLY A 271 -14.42 -3.40 4.18
CA GLY A 271 -14.03 -4.35 3.14
C GLY A 271 -14.74 -5.69 3.25
N ALA A 272 -15.74 -5.86 4.13
CA ALA A 272 -16.42 -7.13 4.34
C ALA A 272 -17.02 -7.72 3.05
N ASP A 273 -17.45 -6.87 2.11
CA ASP A 273 -17.99 -7.28 0.81
C ASP A 273 -16.98 -8.05 -0.07
N TYR A 274 -15.66 -7.95 0.20
CA TYR A 274 -14.65 -8.74 -0.50
C TYR A 274 -14.80 -10.26 -0.27
N ILE A 275 -15.52 -10.67 0.78
CA ILE A 275 -15.80 -12.08 1.09
C ILE A 275 -16.67 -12.74 -0.01
N ASP A 276 -17.49 -11.95 -0.71
CA ASP A 276 -18.33 -12.45 -1.82
C ASP A 276 -17.53 -12.74 -3.10
N ALA A 277 -16.21 -12.51 -3.10
CA ALA A 277 -15.37 -12.82 -4.25
C ALA A 277 -15.47 -14.32 -4.63
N PRO A 278 -15.67 -14.64 -5.92
CA PRO A 278 -15.83 -16.03 -6.38
C PRO A 278 -14.50 -16.77 -6.48
N THR A 279 -13.37 -16.06 -6.47
CA THR A 279 -12.03 -16.62 -6.56
C THR A 279 -11.56 -17.13 -5.20
N PRO A 280 -10.65 -18.12 -5.15
CA PRO A 280 -9.97 -18.48 -3.91
C PRO A 280 -9.36 -17.27 -3.19
N TYR A 281 -9.43 -17.29 -1.86
CA TYR A 281 -8.83 -16.28 -1.02
C TYR A 281 -8.54 -16.85 0.37
N MET A 282 -7.64 -16.20 1.09
CA MET A 282 -7.50 -16.34 2.53
C MET A 282 -7.66 -14.97 3.16
N MET A 283 -8.75 -14.79 3.90
CA MET A 283 -9.08 -13.54 4.57
C MET A 283 -9.29 -13.78 6.06
N GLY A 284 -8.92 -12.80 6.89
CA GLY A 284 -9.25 -12.80 8.31
C GLY A 284 -10.15 -11.62 8.65
N LEU A 285 -11.27 -11.86 9.34
CA LEU A 285 -12.22 -10.82 9.72
C LEU A 285 -12.50 -10.88 11.22
N HIS A 286 -12.57 -9.71 11.85
CA HIS A 286 -12.90 -9.62 13.26
C HIS A 286 -14.29 -10.22 13.55
N SER A 287 -14.42 -11.04 14.60
CA SER A 287 -15.65 -11.76 14.90
C SER A 287 -16.84 -10.87 15.28
N GLY A 288 -16.59 -9.61 15.64
CA GLY A 288 -17.62 -8.60 15.87
C GLY A 288 -18.24 -7.99 14.61
N VAL A 289 -17.69 -8.23 13.41
CA VAL A 289 -18.29 -7.75 12.15
C VAL A 289 -19.43 -8.66 11.74
N ASP A 290 -20.58 -8.08 11.44
CA ASP A 290 -21.75 -8.80 10.95
C ASP A 290 -21.51 -9.32 9.53
N THR A 291 -21.73 -10.62 9.34
CA THR A 291 -21.60 -11.32 8.06
C THR A 291 -22.91 -11.92 7.60
N SER A 292 -24.03 -11.61 8.27
CA SER A 292 -25.34 -12.20 7.97
C SER A 292 -25.89 -11.83 6.58
N GLY A 293 -25.45 -10.69 6.03
CA GLY A 293 -25.79 -10.23 4.70
C GLY A 293 -24.92 -10.78 3.56
N LEU A 294 -23.85 -11.53 3.87
CA LEU A 294 -22.86 -12.00 2.89
C LEU A 294 -23.16 -13.40 2.37
N THR A 295 -22.71 -13.70 1.15
CA THR A 295 -22.83 -15.03 0.53
C THR A 295 -21.65 -15.94 0.93
N LEU A 296 -21.86 -16.76 1.95
CA LEU A 296 -20.84 -17.68 2.47
C LEU A 296 -20.85 -19.07 1.80
N ASP A 297 -21.55 -19.22 0.67
CA ASP A 297 -21.61 -20.49 -0.05
C ASP A 297 -20.23 -20.89 -0.58
N GLY A 298 -19.76 -22.08 -0.18
CA GLY A 298 -18.44 -22.61 -0.51
C GLY A 298 -17.27 -21.92 0.21
N VAL A 299 -17.55 -21.06 1.18
CA VAL A 299 -16.54 -20.44 2.05
C VAL A 299 -16.30 -21.34 3.27
N VAL A 300 -15.03 -21.64 3.54
CA VAL A 300 -14.59 -22.36 4.73
C VAL A 300 -14.37 -21.34 5.84
N VAL A 301 -15.36 -21.21 6.71
CA VAL A 301 -15.33 -20.31 7.87
C VAL A 301 -14.69 -21.02 9.04
N VAL A 302 -13.58 -20.48 9.52
CA VAL A 302 -12.78 -21.00 10.64
C VAL A 302 -12.92 -20.04 11.81
N ASP A 303 -13.68 -20.45 12.82
CA ASP A 303 -13.79 -19.73 14.08
C ASP A 303 -12.67 -20.18 15.03
N LEU A 304 -11.71 -19.28 15.24
CA LEU A 304 -10.53 -19.53 16.07
C LEU A 304 -10.83 -19.47 17.57
N GLU A 305 -11.95 -18.87 17.98
CA GLU A 305 -12.33 -18.75 19.38
C GLU A 305 -13.00 -20.04 19.88
N TYR A 306 -13.74 -20.71 18.99
CA TYR A 306 -14.53 -21.89 19.33
C TYR A 306 -14.02 -23.19 18.69
N ASN A 307 -12.85 -23.19 18.05
CA ASN A 307 -12.30 -24.36 17.34
C ASN A 307 -13.36 -24.99 16.42
N CYS A 308 -13.95 -24.17 15.54
CA CYS A 308 -15.08 -24.59 14.71
C CYS A 308 -14.81 -24.28 13.24
N ILE A 309 -15.02 -25.26 12.37
CA ILE A 309 -14.93 -25.10 10.92
C ILE A 309 -16.27 -25.43 10.29
N SER A 310 -16.87 -24.46 9.61
CA SER A 310 -18.13 -24.58 8.89
C SER A 310 -17.97 -24.22 7.42
N THR A 311 -18.67 -24.94 6.55
CA THR A 311 -18.66 -24.76 5.09
C THR A 311 -19.89 -25.45 4.52
N SER A 312 -20.48 -24.91 3.45
CA SER A 312 -21.58 -25.58 2.73
C SER A 312 -21.08 -26.63 1.73
N GLU A 313 -19.81 -26.56 1.33
CA GLU A 313 -19.16 -27.57 0.48
C GLU A 313 -18.30 -28.53 1.30
N ASP A 314 -18.32 -29.81 0.92
CA ASP A 314 -17.47 -30.82 1.54
C ASP A 314 -15.99 -30.61 1.19
N ILE A 315 -15.12 -30.86 2.16
CA ILE A 315 -13.66 -30.81 1.99
C ILE A 315 -13.19 -32.26 1.87
N PRO A 316 -12.78 -32.70 0.66
CA PRO A 316 -12.34 -34.09 0.47
C PRO A 316 -11.23 -34.48 1.46
N PRO A 317 -11.38 -35.61 2.17
CA PRO A 317 -10.43 -35.98 3.21
C PRO A 317 -9.07 -36.40 2.63
N ILE A 318 -8.03 -36.22 3.42
CA ILE A 318 -6.70 -36.79 3.17
C ILE A 318 -6.81 -38.33 3.15
N PRO A 319 -6.13 -39.05 2.23
CA PRO A 319 -6.11 -40.52 2.26
C PRO A 319 -5.59 -41.10 3.58
N ASP A 320 -6.18 -42.21 4.00
CA ASP A 320 -6.00 -42.80 5.34
C ASP A 320 -4.54 -43.00 5.77
N SER A 321 -3.66 -43.41 4.85
CA SER A 321 -2.24 -43.63 5.15
C SER A 321 -1.53 -42.35 5.59
N GLU A 322 -1.69 -41.28 4.82
CA GLU A 322 -1.08 -39.99 5.10
C GLU A 322 -1.78 -39.27 6.26
N LEU A 323 -3.11 -39.42 6.36
CA LEU A 323 -3.90 -38.87 7.46
C LEU A 323 -3.47 -39.49 8.80
N SER A 324 -3.34 -40.82 8.85
CA SER A 324 -2.90 -41.55 10.05
C SER A 324 -1.49 -41.13 10.46
N PHE A 325 -0.58 -40.99 9.50
CA PHE A 325 0.77 -40.46 9.74
C PHE A 325 0.73 -39.05 10.34
N LEU A 326 0.05 -38.12 9.65
CA LEU A 326 0.00 -36.71 10.04
C LEU A 326 -0.62 -36.55 11.43
N ARG A 327 -1.78 -37.18 11.66
CA ARG A 327 -2.47 -37.16 12.96
C ARG A 327 -1.59 -37.72 14.08
N SER A 328 -0.91 -38.85 13.84
CA SER A 328 -0.05 -39.48 14.84
C SER A 328 1.14 -38.61 15.24
N GLU A 329 1.82 -38.01 14.27
CA GLU A 329 2.97 -37.13 14.55
C GLU A 329 2.53 -35.81 15.22
N LEU A 330 1.39 -35.23 14.82
CA LEU A 330 0.83 -34.06 15.49
C LEU A 330 0.46 -34.35 16.95
N LEU A 331 -0.20 -35.48 17.22
CA LEU A 331 -0.54 -35.88 18.59
C LEU A 331 0.73 -36.10 19.45
N LYS A 332 1.80 -36.65 18.88
CA LYS A 332 3.08 -36.81 19.59
C LYS A 332 3.73 -35.48 19.92
N LEU A 333 3.65 -34.49 19.02
CA LEU A 333 4.21 -33.16 19.25
C LEU A 333 3.39 -32.36 20.27
N LEU A 334 2.05 -32.35 20.12
CA LEU A 334 1.14 -31.51 20.92
C LEU A 334 0.81 -32.13 22.28
N HIS A 335 0.72 -33.46 22.35
CA HIS A 335 0.30 -34.20 23.54
C HIS A 335 1.21 -35.40 23.85
N PRO A 336 2.54 -35.20 23.96
CA PRO A 336 3.51 -36.29 24.15
C PRO A 336 3.22 -37.16 25.37
N ASN A 337 2.74 -36.53 26.46
CA ASN A 337 2.42 -37.22 27.71
C ASN A 337 1.16 -38.08 27.61
N VAL A 338 0.22 -37.73 26.72
CA VAL A 338 -1.02 -38.49 26.50
C VAL A 338 -0.74 -39.69 25.60
N VAL A 339 -0.01 -39.48 24.50
CA VAL A 339 0.34 -40.56 23.57
C VAL A 339 1.18 -41.66 24.25
N GLY A 340 2.08 -41.27 25.15
CA GLY A 340 2.95 -42.18 25.87
C GLY A 340 2.39 -42.80 27.15
N ILE A 341 1.14 -42.51 27.55
CA ILE A 341 0.66 -42.77 28.92
C ILE A 341 0.65 -44.26 29.28
N ASP A 342 0.29 -45.12 28.34
CA ASP A 342 0.22 -46.58 28.51
C ASP A 342 1.53 -47.28 28.11
N HIS A 343 2.55 -46.54 27.67
CA HIS A 343 3.83 -47.08 27.24
C HIS A 343 4.84 -47.11 28.40
N ILE A 344 5.30 -48.31 28.76
CA ILE A 344 6.40 -48.46 29.72
C ILE A 344 7.67 -47.89 29.09
N LYS A 345 8.27 -46.85 29.69
CA LYS A 345 9.58 -46.31 29.31
C LYS A 345 10.66 -47.36 29.58
N ILE A 346 10.93 -48.21 28.59
CA ILE A 346 12.13 -49.04 28.58
C ILE A 346 13.25 -48.15 28.02
N ASN A 347 14.25 -47.80 28.83
CA ASN A 347 15.45 -47.05 28.40
C ASN A 347 16.29 -47.90 27.43
N LEU A 348 15.79 -48.08 26.21
CA LEU A 348 16.50 -48.73 25.13
C LEU A 348 16.78 -47.63 24.09
N GLY A 349 17.98 -47.04 24.18
CA GLY A 349 18.40 -45.85 23.43
C GLY A 349 18.14 -45.95 21.93
N GLY A 350 17.00 -45.42 21.51
CA GLY A 350 16.53 -45.36 20.13
C GLY A 350 15.68 -44.11 19.91
N MET A 351 15.43 -43.78 18.63
CA MET A 351 14.89 -42.52 18.08
C MET A 351 13.71 -41.83 18.84
N SER A 352 12.99 -42.55 19.69
CA SER A 352 11.92 -42.05 20.56
C SER A 352 12.37 -41.07 21.66
N ASP A 353 13.67 -40.95 21.94
CA ASP A 353 14.19 -40.07 23.00
C ASP A 353 14.15 -38.56 22.66
N GLN A 354 13.93 -38.17 21.41
CA GLN A 354 13.86 -36.74 21.03
C GLN A 354 12.56 -36.08 21.53
N TYR A 355 11.40 -36.70 21.31
CA TYR A 355 10.11 -36.19 21.78
C TYR A 355 9.98 -36.29 23.32
N ALA A 356 10.63 -37.27 23.95
CA ALA A 356 10.60 -37.46 25.40
C ALA A 356 11.34 -36.36 26.19
N LYS A 357 12.31 -35.66 25.58
CA LYS A 357 12.98 -34.49 26.18
C LYS A 357 12.14 -33.20 26.10
N THR A 358 11.12 -33.20 25.25
CA THR A 358 10.29 -32.02 24.94
C THR A 358 8.99 -31.97 25.76
N GLY A 359 8.51 -33.10 26.27
CA GLY A 359 7.21 -33.20 26.98
C GLY A 359 7.01 -32.37 28.26
N ASN A 360 8.03 -31.66 28.73
CA ASN A 360 7.98 -30.71 29.86
C ASN A 360 8.40 -29.28 29.49
N ARG A 361 8.73 -28.98 28.23
CA ARG A 361 9.19 -27.66 27.81
C ARG A 361 8.02 -26.80 27.34
N THR A 362 8.08 -25.50 27.60
CA THR A 362 7.16 -24.53 26.99
C THR A 362 7.38 -24.52 25.47
N TRP A 363 6.33 -24.21 24.71
CA TRP A 363 6.43 -24.05 23.26
C TRP A 363 7.52 -23.03 22.89
N GLY A 364 8.20 -23.24 21.78
CA GLY A 364 9.29 -22.37 21.30
C GLY A 364 9.77 -22.81 19.92
N GLU A 365 10.86 -22.22 19.44
CA GLU A 365 11.35 -22.38 18.05
C GLU A 365 11.56 -23.85 17.62
N GLU A 366 12.01 -24.72 18.52
CA GLU A 366 12.13 -26.16 18.23
C GLU A 366 10.77 -26.81 17.92
N HIS A 367 9.70 -26.42 18.63
CA HIS A 367 8.36 -26.93 18.36
C HIS A 367 7.85 -26.43 17.01
N ASP A 368 8.10 -25.16 16.68
CA ASP A 368 7.76 -24.57 15.38
C ASP A 368 8.49 -25.32 14.25
N PHE A 369 9.78 -25.59 14.42
CA PHE A 369 10.58 -26.38 13.48
C PHE A 369 10.03 -27.81 13.33
N GLN A 370 9.76 -28.52 14.43
CA GLN A 370 9.23 -29.88 14.39
C GLN A 370 7.85 -29.94 13.71
N LEU A 371 6.97 -28.97 14.01
CA LEU A 371 5.66 -28.88 13.37
C LEU A 371 5.82 -28.77 11.85
N ARG A 372 6.66 -27.85 11.37
CA ARG A 372 6.92 -27.67 9.93
C ARG A 372 7.55 -28.91 9.30
N LEU A 373 8.46 -29.59 10.01
CA LEU A 373 9.07 -30.83 9.55
C LEU A 373 8.06 -31.96 9.41
N ILE A 374 7.06 -32.06 10.30
CA ILE A 374 5.95 -33.04 10.19
C ILE A 374 5.20 -32.85 8.87
N PHE A 375 4.85 -31.60 8.52
CA PHE A 375 4.16 -31.31 7.26
C PHE A 375 5.05 -31.53 6.03
N LEU A 376 6.35 -31.22 6.10
CA LEU A 376 7.29 -31.54 5.03
C LEU A 376 7.41 -33.07 4.81
N LYS A 377 7.44 -33.86 5.89
CA LYS A 377 7.40 -35.33 5.82
C LYS A 377 6.08 -35.83 5.25
N PHE A 378 4.95 -35.21 5.60
CA PHE A 378 3.66 -35.50 5.00
C PHE A 378 3.70 -35.32 3.47
N PHE A 379 4.26 -34.21 2.96
CA PHE A 379 4.41 -34.02 1.51
C PHE A 379 5.37 -35.02 0.87
N ALA A 380 6.44 -35.42 1.57
CA ALA A 380 7.36 -36.44 1.08
C ALA A 380 6.66 -37.80 0.87
N LEU A 381 5.70 -38.13 1.75
CA LEU A 381 4.84 -39.30 1.62
C LEU A 381 3.80 -39.12 0.51
N LEU A 382 3.08 -38.00 0.51
CA LEU A 382 2.01 -37.69 -0.44
C LEU A 382 2.51 -37.75 -1.90
N LEU A 383 3.67 -37.13 -2.15
CA LEU A 383 4.31 -37.00 -3.46
C LEU A 383 5.42 -38.04 -3.68
N SER A 384 5.35 -39.20 -3.03
CA SER A 384 6.37 -40.23 -3.18
C SER A 384 6.55 -40.65 -4.65
N GLY A 385 7.76 -40.45 -5.17
CA GLY A 385 8.13 -40.81 -6.54
C GLY A 385 7.53 -39.93 -7.65
N TYR A 386 6.98 -38.75 -7.31
CA TYR A 386 6.35 -37.84 -8.28
C TYR A 386 7.29 -37.44 -9.43
N ARG A 387 8.59 -37.30 -9.17
CA ARG A 387 9.63 -36.96 -10.17
C ARG A 387 9.63 -37.88 -11.40
N ASN A 388 9.18 -39.13 -11.28
CA ASN A 388 9.12 -40.07 -12.40
C ASN A 388 7.99 -39.77 -13.41
N PHE A 389 7.14 -38.79 -13.10
CA PHE A 389 5.97 -38.41 -13.89
C PHE A 389 6.09 -36.99 -14.45
N ILE A 390 7.25 -36.36 -14.31
CA ILE A 390 7.57 -35.10 -14.98
C ILE A 390 8.14 -35.46 -16.36
N GLU A 391 7.47 -35.06 -17.43
CA GLU A 391 7.90 -35.36 -18.80
C GLU A 391 8.89 -34.31 -19.31
N ASN A 392 10.05 -34.68 -19.86
CA ASN A 392 11.03 -33.73 -20.42
C ASN A 392 10.63 -33.21 -21.82
N SER A 393 9.50 -32.51 -21.92
CA SER A 393 9.03 -31.86 -23.16
C SER A 393 9.15 -30.34 -23.05
N ALA A 394 8.95 -29.58 -24.15
CA ALA A 394 9.13 -28.13 -24.15
C ALA A 394 8.29 -27.37 -23.08
N ASN A 395 7.21 -27.98 -22.57
CA ASN A 395 6.36 -27.43 -21.50
C ASN A 395 6.45 -28.24 -20.18
N ASN A 396 7.34 -29.23 -20.07
CA ASN A 396 7.57 -30.10 -18.90
C ASN A 396 6.33 -30.43 -18.05
N ILE A 397 5.32 -31.03 -18.68
CA ILE A 397 4.01 -31.28 -18.07
C ILE A 397 4.11 -32.48 -17.09
N PHE A 398 3.52 -32.34 -15.91
CA PHE A 398 3.37 -33.44 -14.94
C PHE A 398 2.19 -34.35 -15.34
N ASN A 399 2.45 -35.66 -15.44
CA ASN A 399 1.44 -36.64 -15.83
C ASN A 399 0.62 -37.11 -14.62
N SER A 400 -0.34 -36.29 -14.18
CA SER A 400 -1.21 -36.56 -13.02
C SER A 400 -1.94 -37.89 -13.13
N GLN A 401 -2.41 -38.27 -14.33
CA GLN A 401 -3.12 -39.53 -14.54
C GLN A 401 -2.23 -40.76 -14.30
N ALA A 402 -0.99 -40.74 -14.78
CA ALA A 402 -0.05 -41.83 -14.58
C ALA A 402 0.39 -41.93 -13.11
N PHE A 403 0.60 -40.79 -12.45
CA PHE A 403 0.92 -40.72 -11.02
C PHE A 403 -0.20 -41.34 -10.17
N MET A 404 -1.45 -40.92 -10.39
CA MET A 404 -2.62 -41.45 -9.69
C MET A 404 -2.81 -42.95 -9.92
N LYS A 405 -2.61 -43.45 -11.15
CA LYS A 405 -2.68 -44.90 -11.45
C LYS A 405 -1.62 -45.71 -10.72
N LYS A 406 -0.37 -45.21 -10.63
CA LYS A 406 0.69 -45.88 -9.87
C LYS A 406 0.34 -45.91 -8.39
N ARG A 407 -0.15 -44.80 -7.85
CA ARG A 407 -0.54 -44.68 -6.45
C ARG A 407 -1.70 -45.62 -6.08
N SER A 408 -2.74 -45.68 -6.91
CA SER A 408 -3.85 -46.62 -6.77
C SER A 408 -3.38 -48.09 -6.65
N ARG A 409 -2.39 -48.48 -7.44
CA ARG A 409 -1.79 -49.83 -7.38
C ARG A 409 -0.97 -50.07 -6.11
N SER A 410 -0.29 -49.05 -5.58
CA SER A 410 0.53 -49.19 -4.37
C SER A 410 -0.28 -49.16 -3.08
N THR A 411 -1.37 -48.41 -3.04
CA THR A 411 -2.21 -48.27 -1.84
C THR A 411 -3.43 -49.20 -1.83
N ASN A 412 -3.67 -49.95 -2.93
CA ASN A 412 -4.89 -50.74 -3.14
C ASN A 412 -6.20 -49.93 -3.00
N GLN A 413 -6.14 -48.62 -3.24
CA GLN A 413 -7.30 -47.73 -3.23
C GLN A 413 -7.69 -47.36 -4.67
N SER A 414 -8.98 -47.18 -4.92
CA SER A 414 -9.48 -46.68 -6.21
C SER A 414 -9.01 -45.25 -6.49
N VAL A 415 -8.91 -44.86 -7.77
CA VAL A 415 -8.57 -43.47 -8.14
C VAL A 415 -9.71 -42.53 -7.73
N GLU A 416 -10.95 -42.99 -7.87
CA GLU A 416 -12.17 -42.25 -7.51
C GLU A 416 -12.26 -41.92 -6.01
N SER A 417 -11.60 -42.69 -5.14
CA SER A 417 -11.55 -42.41 -3.70
C SER A 417 -10.46 -41.40 -3.30
N MET A 418 -9.55 -41.02 -4.20
CA MET A 418 -8.46 -40.08 -3.94
C MET A 418 -8.75 -38.67 -4.48
N VAL A 419 -9.99 -38.20 -4.28
CA VAL A 419 -10.48 -36.90 -4.80
C VAL A 419 -9.60 -35.74 -4.33
N MET A 420 -9.20 -35.74 -3.06
CA MET A 420 -8.32 -34.70 -2.49
C MET A 420 -7.01 -34.58 -3.28
N ILE A 421 -6.34 -35.71 -3.58
CA ILE A 421 -5.07 -35.69 -4.31
C ILE A 421 -5.30 -35.19 -5.73
N SER A 422 -6.36 -35.64 -6.40
CA SER A 422 -6.68 -35.16 -7.75
C SER A 422 -6.82 -33.64 -7.77
N GLN A 423 -7.63 -33.07 -6.86
CA GLN A 423 -7.82 -31.62 -6.76
C GLN A 423 -6.53 -30.88 -6.42
N PHE A 424 -5.72 -31.42 -5.50
CA PHE A 424 -4.42 -30.84 -5.16
C PHE A 424 -3.45 -30.81 -6.36
N LEU A 425 -3.39 -31.87 -7.17
CA LEU A 425 -2.51 -31.91 -8.34
C LEU A 425 -2.93 -30.93 -9.46
N ASP A 426 -4.18 -30.47 -9.42
CA ASP A 426 -4.72 -29.45 -10.33
C ASP A 426 -4.63 -28.02 -9.75
N SER A 427 -4.13 -27.87 -8.52
CA SER A 427 -4.02 -26.57 -7.82
C SER A 427 -2.93 -25.67 -8.42
N GLN A 428 -3.14 -24.36 -8.36
CA GLN A 428 -2.17 -23.39 -8.84
C GLN A 428 -0.85 -23.45 -8.04
N GLY A 429 -0.93 -23.72 -6.74
CA GLY A 429 0.23 -23.89 -5.87
C GLY A 429 1.11 -25.08 -6.26
N PHE A 430 0.51 -26.20 -6.67
CA PHE A 430 1.27 -27.36 -7.17
C PHE A 430 1.91 -27.07 -8.54
N LEU A 431 1.19 -26.39 -9.44
CA LEU A 431 1.71 -26.01 -10.74
C LEU A 431 2.89 -25.01 -10.63
N ASP A 432 2.77 -23.99 -9.79
CA ASP A 432 3.87 -23.06 -9.46
C ASP A 432 5.08 -23.82 -8.90
N TYR A 433 4.86 -24.77 -7.99
CA TYR A 433 5.95 -25.58 -7.44
C TYR A 433 6.69 -26.37 -8.52
N LEU A 434 5.97 -26.96 -9.48
CA LEU A 434 6.59 -27.69 -10.60
C LEU A 434 7.42 -26.76 -11.48
N GLU A 435 6.89 -25.59 -11.82
CA GLU A 435 7.60 -24.57 -12.60
C GLU A 435 8.90 -24.13 -11.90
N ARG A 436 8.83 -23.86 -10.59
CA ARG A 436 10.00 -23.51 -9.78
C ARG A 436 11.03 -24.63 -9.66
N CYS A 437 10.59 -25.89 -9.64
CA CYS A 437 11.51 -27.03 -9.63
C CYS A 437 12.35 -27.16 -10.92
N ILE A 438 11.84 -26.65 -12.04
CA ILE A 438 12.48 -26.76 -13.37
C ILE A 438 13.56 -25.69 -13.54
N ASN A 439 13.37 -24.50 -12.95
CA ASN A 439 14.34 -23.41 -13.00
C ASN A 439 15.57 -23.75 -12.14
N SER A 440 16.77 -23.73 -12.75
CA SER A 440 18.00 -24.32 -12.18
C SER A 440 18.40 -23.76 -10.81
N ASP A 441 18.11 -22.49 -10.54
CA ASP A 441 18.58 -21.79 -9.35
C ASP A 441 17.84 -22.21 -8.07
N GLU A 442 16.56 -22.60 -8.14
CA GLU A 442 15.79 -23.10 -6.98
C GLU A 442 15.89 -24.63 -6.80
N SER A 443 16.24 -25.38 -7.86
CA SER A 443 16.26 -26.85 -7.86
C SER A 443 17.23 -27.46 -6.82
N SER A 444 18.36 -26.78 -6.54
CA SER A 444 19.39 -27.22 -5.59
C SER A 444 18.98 -27.09 -4.11
N CYS A 445 17.96 -26.27 -3.82
CA CYS A 445 17.47 -25.96 -2.48
C CYS A 445 16.14 -26.67 -2.15
N ASN A 446 15.64 -27.54 -3.03
CA ASN A 446 14.37 -28.24 -2.81
C ASN A 446 14.49 -29.29 -1.68
N LEU A 447 14.12 -28.89 -0.47
CA LEU A 447 14.17 -29.73 0.72
C LEU A 447 13.26 -30.96 0.63
N LEU A 448 12.14 -30.88 -0.09
CA LEU A 448 11.26 -32.04 -0.30
C LEU A 448 12.01 -33.16 -1.03
N ASN A 449 12.74 -32.80 -2.11
CA ASN A 449 13.54 -33.76 -2.86
C ASN A 449 14.69 -34.33 -2.03
N LYS A 450 15.43 -33.47 -1.30
CA LYS A 450 16.50 -33.90 -0.40
C LYS A 450 15.99 -34.87 0.67
N LEU A 451 14.80 -34.60 1.22
CA LEU A 451 14.16 -35.46 2.23
C LEU A 451 13.77 -36.82 1.67
N GLN A 452 13.16 -36.87 0.48
CA GLN A 452 12.83 -38.13 -0.20
C GLN A 452 14.09 -38.95 -0.50
N ASP A 453 15.16 -38.30 -0.96
CA ASP A 453 16.43 -38.95 -1.27
C ASP A 453 17.14 -39.49 -0.02
N ALA A 454 17.16 -38.73 1.08
CA ALA A 454 17.72 -39.17 2.36
C ALA A 454 16.94 -40.35 2.94
N THR A 455 15.60 -40.27 2.93
CA THR A 455 14.71 -41.32 3.44
C THR A 455 14.86 -42.60 2.61
N GLY A 456 14.95 -42.49 1.28
CA GLY A 456 15.19 -43.63 0.39
C GLY A 456 16.53 -44.33 0.62
N ARG A 457 17.53 -43.62 1.16
CA ARG A 457 18.83 -44.17 1.57
C ARG A 457 18.88 -44.65 3.03
N GLY A 458 17.79 -44.52 3.78
CA GLY A 458 17.75 -44.85 5.22
C GLY A 458 18.58 -43.90 6.09
N GLN A 459 18.83 -42.68 5.63
CA GLN A 459 19.57 -41.65 6.36
C GLN A 459 18.65 -40.88 7.31
N ASP A 460 19.23 -40.24 8.33
CA ASP A 460 18.50 -39.34 9.23
C ASP A 460 17.94 -38.13 8.43
N PRO A 461 16.62 -37.86 8.49
CA PRO A 461 16.00 -36.69 7.89
C PRO A 461 16.67 -35.35 8.23
N MET A 462 17.32 -35.25 9.40
CA MET A 462 17.95 -34.00 9.84
C MET A 462 19.17 -33.60 8.98
N ILE A 463 19.75 -34.52 8.22
CA ILE A 463 20.94 -34.27 7.36
C ILE A 463 20.64 -33.30 6.21
N ILE A 464 19.36 -33.08 5.86
CA ILE A 464 18.99 -32.20 4.74
C ILE A 464 19.17 -30.72 5.05
N PHE A 465 19.27 -30.36 6.33
CA PHE A 465 19.38 -28.99 6.80
C PHE A 465 20.83 -28.56 6.93
N PRO A 466 21.14 -27.28 6.67
CA PRO A 466 22.48 -26.75 6.86
C PRO A 466 22.93 -26.93 8.32
N SER A 467 24.23 -27.20 8.50
CA SER A 467 24.86 -27.12 9.81
C SER A 467 24.75 -25.68 10.33
N ALA A 468 24.40 -25.53 11.61
CA ALA A 468 24.41 -24.21 12.25
C ALA A 468 25.81 -23.60 12.19
N VAL A 469 25.93 -22.47 11.51
CA VAL A 469 27.14 -21.63 11.51
C VAL A 469 26.82 -20.42 12.38
N GLU A 470 27.71 -20.07 13.31
CA GLU A 470 27.54 -18.85 14.09
C GLU A 470 27.62 -17.63 13.15
N PRO A 471 26.61 -16.75 13.15
CA PRO A 471 26.62 -15.57 12.31
C PRO A 471 27.66 -14.55 12.80
N GLU A 472 28.24 -13.81 11.85
CA GLU A 472 29.07 -12.64 12.12
C GLU A 472 28.21 -11.53 12.72
N ILE A 473 28.60 -11.04 13.89
CA ILE A 473 27.87 -10.00 14.61
C ILE A 473 28.29 -8.64 14.04
N ILE A 474 27.32 -7.90 13.51
CA ILE A 474 27.51 -6.52 13.03
C ILE A 474 26.69 -5.59 13.92
N THR A 475 27.35 -4.66 14.60
CA THR A 475 26.68 -3.67 15.46
C THR A 475 26.46 -2.37 14.68
N VAL A 476 25.23 -1.88 14.67
CA VAL A 476 24.89 -0.53 14.21
C VAL A 476 25.30 0.44 15.32
N SER A 477 26.22 1.36 15.00
CA SER A 477 26.72 2.35 15.96
C SER A 477 25.58 3.16 16.55
N ALA A 478 25.54 3.28 17.87
CA ALA A 478 24.66 4.25 18.53
C ALA A 478 25.02 5.67 18.08
N LEU A 479 24.07 6.60 18.16
CA LEU A 479 24.31 8.01 17.89
C LEU A 479 25.34 8.58 18.87
N ASP A 480 26.49 9.06 18.37
CA ASP A 480 27.53 9.71 19.16
C ASP A 480 27.01 11.06 19.71
N THR A 481 26.96 11.16 21.04
CA THR A 481 26.47 12.34 21.77
C THR A 481 27.55 13.42 21.87
N GLU A 482 27.73 14.26 20.84
CA GLU A 482 28.53 15.50 20.95
C GLU A 482 27.70 16.78 21.08
N ALA A 483 26.37 16.69 21.11
CA ALA A 483 25.51 17.84 21.39
C ALA A 483 24.85 17.70 22.77
N ALA A 484 25.18 18.62 23.67
CA ALA A 484 24.43 18.84 24.91
C ALA A 484 22.97 19.20 24.56
N GLY A 485 22.10 18.19 24.54
CA GLY A 485 20.65 18.35 24.35
C GLY A 485 19.93 18.21 25.69
N GLU A 486 19.01 19.12 25.98
CA GLU A 486 18.16 19.08 27.16
C GLU A 486 17.39 17.74 27.25
N ASN A 487 17.26 17.20 28.47
CA ASN A 487 16.44 16.03 28.79
C ASN A 487 15.04 16.16 28.17
N CYS A 488 14.67 15.25 27.25
CA CYS A 488 13.38 15.28 26.55
C CYS A 488 12.34 14.43 27.31
N HIS A 489 11.15 14.99 27.56
CA HIS A 489 10.00 14.28 28.13
C HIS A 489 8.85 14.27 27.11
N TYR A 490 8.17 13.13 26.98
CA TYR A 490 7.05 12.95 26.06
C TYR A 490 5.81 12.51 26.84
N ASP A 491 4.72 13.27 26.72
CA ASP A 491 3.41 12.90 27.28
C ASP A 491 2.46 12.32 26.22
N ARG A 492 2.85 12.44 24.95
CA ARG A 492 2.12 12.00 23.75
C ARG A 492 3.13 11.70 22.66
N PHE A 493 2.73 10.87 21.71
CA PHE A 493 3.56 10.63 20.54
C PHE A 493 3.74 11.94 19.74
N PRO A 494 4.98 12.46 19.62
CA PRO A 494 5.21 13.75 19.00
C PRO A 494 4.84 13.70 17.51
N ALA A 495 4.11 14.72 17.04
CA ALA A 495 4.09 15.01 15.62
C ALA A 495 5.51 15.45 15.21
N ASN A 496 5.90 15.13 13.99
CA ASN A 496 7.19 15.46 13.38
C ASN A 496 7.57 16.91 13.66
N ILE A 497 8.86 17.12 13.89
CA ILE A 497 9.42 18.35 14.43
C ILE A 497 9.00 19.53 13.53
N ARG A 498 8.00 20.29 13.98
CA ARG A 498 7.66 21.58 13.39
C ARG A 498 8.80 22.54 13.71
N THR A 499 9.24 23.31 12.72
CA THR A 499 10.20 24.38 13.00
C THR A 499 9.57 25.38 13.98
N LYS A 500 10.38 26.07 14.77
CA LYS A 500 9.89 27.11 15.71
C LYS A 500 8.94 28.11 15.02
N GLU A 501 9.24 28.46 13.78
CA GLU A 501 8.42 29.36 12.95
C GLU A 501 7.06 28.76 12.57
N GLN A 502 7.00 27.47 12.23
CA GLN A 502 5.75 26.77 11.94
C GLN A 502 4.86 26.67 13.19
N GLU A 503 5.45 26.40 14.35
CA GLU A 503 4.73 26.31 15.62
C GLU A 503 4.24 27.69 16.10
N GLU A 504 5.03 28.74 15.94
CA GLU A 504 4.63 30.11 16.27
C GLU A 504 3.49 30.60 15.36
N LYS A 505 3.56 30.28 14.06
CA LYS A 505 2.48 30.54 13.10
C LYS A 505 1.20 29.77 13.47
N ARG A 506 1.31 28.50 13.87
CA ARG A 506 0.18 27.68 14.35
C ARG A 506 -0.47 28.31 15.59
N ARG A 507 0.32 28.66 16.61
CA ARG A 507 -0.17 29.30 17.84
C ARG A 507 -0.87 30.63 17.57
N SER A 508 -0.34 31.43 16.65
CA SER A 508 -0.96 32.70 16.24
C SER A 508 -2.33 32.48 15.57
N ILE A 509 -2.45 31.49 14.69
CA ILE A 509 -3.72 31.13 14.04
C ILE A 509 -4.74 30.63 15.07
N LEU A 510 -4.34 29.73 15.96
CA LEU A 510 -5.21 29.20 17.01
C LEU A 510 -5.66 30.29 18.01
N ALA A 511 -4.77 31.19 18.40
CA ALA A 511 -5.11 32.32 19.26
C ALA A 511 -6.10 33.27 18.59
N GLY A 512 -6.00 33.46 17.26
CA GLY A 512 -6.98 34.22 16.48
C GLY A 512 -8.36 33.57 16.44
N VAL A 513 -8.43 32.24 16.29
CA VAL A 513 -9.70 31.48 16.27
C VAL A 513 -10.33 31.42 17.67
N ALA A 514 -9.53 31.22 18.73
CA ALA A 514 -10.00 31.26 20.11
C ALA A 514 -10.46 32.68 20.53
N GLY A 515 -9.75 33.73 20.11
CA GLY A 515 -10.13 35.12 20.38
C GLY A 515 -11.44 35.56 19.69
N ALA A 516 -11.79 34.95 18.55
CA ALA A 516 -13.08 35.17 17.89
C ALA A 516 -14.26 34.52 18.66
N LEU A 517 -14.01 33.45 19.42
CA LEU A 517 -15.01 32.76 20.24
C LEU A 517 -15.37 33.56 21.51
N ASP A 518 -14.40 34.22 22.15
CA ASP A 518 -14.63 35.06 23.33
C ASP A 518 -15.40 36.36 23.01
N TYR A 519 -15.37 36.83 21.76
CA TYR A 519 -16.20 37.95 21.31
C TYR A 519 -17.66 37.54 21.03
N SER A 520 -17.91 36.26 20.69
CA SER A 520 -19.26 35.73 20.46
C SER A 520 -19.98 35.37 21.77
N ALA A 521 -19.24 34.97 22.81
CA ALA A 521 -19.79 34.64 24.14
C ALA A 521 -20.25 35.86 24.97
N LYS A 522 -19.97 37.10 24.53
CA LYS A 522 -20.40 38.34 25.22
C LYS A 522 -21.72 38.94 24.72
N GLN A 523 -22.42 38.29 23.80
CA GLN A 523 -23.81 38.65 23.48
C GLN A 523 -24.75 37.72 24.25
N SER A 524 -25.48 38.32 25.19
CA SER A 524 -26.44 37.65 26.07
C SER A 524 -27.57 36.98 25.28
N PRO A 525 -28.10 35.83 25.75
CA PRO A 525 -29.11 35.07 25.03
C PRO A 525 -30.49 35.69 25.28
N SER A 526 -31.24 35.98 24.22
CA SER A 526 -32.69 36.09 24.29
C SER A 526 -33.28 34.78 23.79
N SER A 527 -33.94 34.06 24.69
CA SER A 527 -34.78 32.91 24.33
C SER A 527 -35.95 33.38 23.45
N PRO A 528 -36.50 32.50 22.58
CA PRO A 528 -37.73 31.85 23.01
C PRO A 528 -37.83 30.36 22.66
N SER A 529 -38.84 29.79 23.29
CA SER A 529 -39.26 28.40 23.47
C SER A 529 -39.88 27.69 22.26
N MET A 530 -39.64 26.37 22.23
CA MET A 530 -40.59 25.24 22.04
C MET A 530 -41.39 25.04 20.72
N LEU A 531 -41.34 23.76 20.33
CA LEU A 531 -42.30 22.91 19.58
C LEU A 531 -42.23 22.81 18.04
N GLY A 532 -41.72 21.65 17.58
CA GLY A 532 -42.48 20.71 16.75
C GLY A 532 -42.19 20.64 15.25
N GLY A 533 -41.92 19.43 14.74
CA GLY A 533 -42.22 19.06 13.35
C GLY A 533 -41.08 18.44 12.54
N ILE A 534 -41.20 17.14 12.31
CA ILE A 534 -40.48 16.33 11.31
C ILE A 534 -40.91 16.78 9.89
N ASP A 535 -39.97 17.01 8.96
CA ASP A 535 -39.89 16.33 7.64
C ASP A 535 -38.90 16.98 6.66
N SER A 536 -38.24 16.08 5.92
CA SER A 536 -37.53 16.18 4.64
C SER A 536 -37.47 17.52 3.89
N ASN A 537 -36.25 17.97 3.52
CA ASN A 537 -35.92 18.44 2.16
C ASN A 537 -34.42 18.75 1.98
N GLY A 538 -33.81 18.04 1.02
CA GLY A 538 -32.82 18.55 0.05
C GLY A 538 -31.60 19.31 0.55
N ASP A 539 -30.47 18.59 0.58
CA ASP A 539 -29.13 19.17 0.48
C ASP A 539 -29.09 20.28 -0.55
N THR A 540 -28.94 21.51 -0.09
CA THR A 540 -28.60 22.63 -0.96
C THR A 540 -27.40 23.32 -0.34
N LEU A 541 -26.21 22.83 -0.71
CA LEU A 541 -24.94 23.48 -0.43
C LEU A 541 -25.07 24.98 -0.73
N SER A 542 -24.61 25.82 0.21
CA SER A 542 -24.61 27.26 0.01
C SER A 542 -23.74 27.62 -1.22
N PRO A 543 -23.99 28.76 -1.89
CA PRO A 543 -23.18 29.17 -3.04
C PRO A 543 -21.68 29.27 -2.73
N ARG A 544 -21.32 29.56 -1.46
CA ARG A 544 -19.93 29.58 -0.98
C ARG A 544 -19.34 28.18 -0.81
N GLU A 545 -20.12 27.22 -0.31
CA GLU A 545 -19.67 25.84 -0.17
C GLU A 545 -19.50 25.15 -1.52
N ARG A 546 -20.40 25.41 -2.48
CA ARG A 546 -20.23 24.97 -3.88
C ARG A 546 -18.99 25.57 -4.53
N ALA A 547 -18.70 26.85 -4.27
CA ALA A 547 -17.48 27.48 -4.77
C ALA A 547 -16.21 26.87 -4.15
N ALA A 548 -16.20 26.62 -2.84
CA ALA A 548 -15.05 26.03 -2.15
C ALA A 548 -14.83 24.54 -2.49
N GLU A 549 -15.90 23.78 -2.71
CA GLU A 549 -15.83 22.40 -3.21
C GLU A 549 -15.31 22.36 -4.65
N ARG A 550 -15.76 23.30 -5.48
CA ARG A 550 -15.25 23.48 -6.84
C ARG A 550 -13.76 23.81 -6.86
N GLU A 551 -13.30 24.74 -6.03
CA GLU A 551 -11.88 25.09 -5.92
C GLU A 551 -11.01 23.89 -5.50
N ARG A 552 -11.51 23.05 -4.59
CA ARG A 552 -10.81 21.80 -4.19
C ARG A 552 -10.78 20.76 -5.29
N MET A 553 -11.88 20.58 -6.02
CA MET A 553 -11.95 19.67 -7.16
C MET A 553 -10.98 20.10 -8.28
N VAL A 554 -10.88 21.40 -8.54
CA VAL A 554 -9.91 21.98 -9.48
C VAL A 554 -8.49 21.64 -9.07
N LEU A 555 -8.15 21.83 -7.80
CA LEU A 555 -6.82 21.56 -7.28
C LEU A 555 -6.45 20.06 -7.33
N ASP A 556 -7.39 19.17 -6.98
CA ASP A 556 -7.19 17.72 -7.05
C ASP A 556 -6.93 17.24 -8.49
N ILE A 557 -7.70 17.77 -9.45
CA ILE A 557 -7.50 17.48 -10.88
C ILE A 557 -6.13 17.98 -11.35
N GLN A 558 -5.72 19.19 -10.96
CA GLN A 558 -4.41 19.75 -11.32
C GLN A 558 -3.26 18.91 -10.76
N VAL A 559 -3.31 18.51 -9.49
CA VAL A 559 -2.28 17.66 -8.86
C VAL A 559 -2.21 16.28 -9.52
N LYS A 560 -3.36 15.68 -9.85
CA LYS A 560 -3.42 14.41 -10.58
C LYS A 560 -2.81 14.52 -11.97
N LEU A 561 -3.12 15.59 -12.71
CA LEU A 561 -2.57 15.86 -14.03
C LEU A 561 -1.05 16.07 -13.98
N GLN A 562 -0.53 16.78 -12.98
CA GLN A 562 0.91 16.92 -12.76
C GLN A 562 1.61 15.58 -12.54
N GLY A 563 1.03 14.72 -11.69
CA GLY A 563 1.57 13.38 -11.44
C GLY A 563 1.55 12.49 -12.69
N LEU A 564 0.44 12.50 -13.44
CA LEU A 564 0.28 11.72 -14.68
C LEU A 564 1.23 12.23 -15.78
N TRP A 565 1.34 13.54 -15.95
CA TRP A 565 2.26 14.19 -16.90
C TRP A 565 3.71 13.77 -16.67
N LEU A 566 4.19 13.84 -15.43
CA LEU A 566 5.56 13.47 -15.09
C LEU A 566 5.85 11.97 -15.28
N ARG A 567 4.83 11.10 -15.13
CA ARG A 567 4.97 9.67 -15.42
C ARG A 567 4.97 9.39 -16.92
N LEU A 568 4.10 10.06 -17.69
CA LEU A 568 4.05 9.94 -19.15
C LEU A 568 5.42 10.27 -19.78
N LEU A 569 6.10 11.30 -19.26
CA LEU A 569 7.44 11.70 -19.73
C LEU A 569 8.59 10.78 -19.25
N LYS A 570 8.33 9.88 -18.31
CA LYS A 570 9.32 8.91 -17.79
C LYS A 570 9.20 7.52 -18.42
N LEU A 571 8.20 7.29 -19.26
CA LEU A 571 8.04 6.03 -19.99
C LEU A 571 9.29 5.74 -20.83
N GLY A 572 9.71 4.48 -20.81
CA GLY A 572 10.91 4.04 -21.52
C GLY A 572 10.71 4.06 -23.04
N ALA A 573 11.78 4.12 -23.82
CA ALA A 573 11.72 4.14 -25.29
C ALA A 573 11.10 2.88 -25.94
N THR A 574 10.82 1.84 -25.16
CA THR A 574 10.18 0.58 -25.60
C THR A 574 8.71 0.47 -25.24
N GLU A 575 8.17 1.44 -24.49
CA GLU A 575 6.77 1.46 -24.06
C GLU A 575 5.98 2.37 -25.00
N ASP A 576 4.83 1.91 -25.52
CA ASP A 576 3.94 2.73 -26.36
C ASP A 576 3.14 3.71 -25.48
N PRO A 577 3.41 5.03 -25.54
CA PRO A 577 2.75 6.00 -24.69
C PRO A 577 1.26 6.11 -24.95
N LEU A 578 0.76 5.79 -26.16
CA LEU A 578 -0.66 5.87 -26.48
C LEU A 578 -1.50 4.76 -25.84
N SER A 579 -0.89 3.62 -25.53
CA SER A 579 -1.52 2.53 -24.77
C SER A 579 -1.23 2.58 -23.27
N SER A 580 -0.46 3.59 -22.82
CA SER A 580 -0.17 3.79 -21.40
C SER A 580 -1.40 4.19 -20.59
N PHE A 581 -1.42 3.76 -19.33
CA PHE A 581 -2.44 4.14 -18.36
C PHE A 581 -2.46 5.67 -18.14
N GLU A 582 -1.27 6.29 -18.12
CA GLU A 582 -1.08 7.73 -17.99
C GLU A 582 -1.80 8.49 -19.10
N TYR A 583 -1.53 8.14 -20.36
CA TYR A 583 -2.15 8.80 -21.51
C TYR A 583 -3.67 8.62 -21.49
N GLY A 584 -4.15 7.39 -21.28
CA GLY A 584 -5.58 7.11 -21.23
C GLY A 584 -6.31 7.90 -20.14
N THR A 585 -5.69 8.06 -18.97
CA THR A 585 -6.27 8.80 -17.85
C THR A 585 -6.26 10.31 -18.10
N ILE A 586 -5.15 10.87 -18.64
CA ILE A 586 -5.11 12.30 -19.01
C ILE A 586 -6.15 12.59 -20.09
N LEU A 587 -6.23 11.75 -21.12
CA LEU A 587 -7.20 11.90 -22.20
C LEU A 587 -8.63 11.86 -21.65
N ALA A 588 -8.95 10.89 -20.80
CA ALA A 588 -10.27 10.80 -20.16
C ALA A 588 -10.59 12.05 -19.33
N LEU A 589 -9.63 12.60 -18.58
CA LEU A 589 -9.82 13.83 -17.82
C LEU A 589 -10.07 15.05 -18.72
N ILE A 590 -9.44 15.13 -19.89
CA ILE A 590 -9.67 16.20 -20.86
C ILE A 590 -11.04 16.03 -21.55
N GLU A 591 -11.45 14.80 -21.86
CA GLU A 591 -12.68 14.51 -22.60
C GLU A 591 -13.96 14.50 -21.77
N SER A 592 -13.89 14.02 -20.52
CA SER A 592 -15.04 13.90 -19.60
C SER A 592 -15.37 15.19 -18.86
N ASP A 593 -14.53 16.21 -19.01
CA ASP A 593 -14.58 17.45 -18.26
C ASP A 593 -15.63 18.43 -18.84
N ALA A 594 -16.77 18.54 -18.15
CA ALA A 594 -17.86 19.43 -18.54
C ALA A 594 -17.54 20.93 -18.35
N GLU A 595 -16.58 21.27 -17.47
CA GLU A 595 -16.31 22.66 -17.05
C GLU A 595 -15.00 23.26 -17.57
N GLY A 596 -14.11 22.46 -18.17
CA GLY A 596 -12.83 22.93 -18.72
C GLY A 596 -11.61 22.76 -17.84
N ILE A 597 -11.79 22.25 -16.62
CA ILE A 597 -10.76 22.06 -15.60
C ILE A 597 -9.66 21.10 -16.04
N GLY A 598 -10.01 20.00 -16.70
CA GLY A 598 -9.06 18.98 -17.15
C GLY A 598 -8.19 19.48 -18.28
N GLY A 599 -8.80 20.16 -19.26
CA GLY A 599 -8.08 20.78 -20.37
C GLY A 599 -7.18 21.93 -19.93
N SER A 600 -7.71 22.87 -19.13
CA SER A 600 -6.95 24.03 -18.63
C SER A 600 -5.85 23.60 -17.66
N GLY A 601 -6.14 22.65 -16.77
CA GLY A 601 -5.17 22.10 -15.83
C GLY A 601 -4.04 21.35 -16.52
N PHE A 602 -4.31 20.66 -17.63
CA PHE A 602 -3.28 19.98 -18.40
C PHE A 602 -2.34 20.98 -19.08
N VAL A 603 -2.88 22.01 -19.74
CA VAL A 603 -2.09 23.08 -20.36
C VAL A 603 -1.24 23.82 -19.33
N GLU A 604 -1.82 24.16 -18.17
CA GLU A 604 -1.11 24.83 -17.08
C GLU A 604 0.01 23.95 -16.51
N CYS A 605 -0.22 22.64 -16.37
CA CYS A 605 0.82 21.71 -15.93
C CYS A 605 2.05 21.71 -16.86
N ILE A 606 1.85 21.72 -18.17
CA ILE A 606 2.97 21.82 -19.13
C ILE A 606 3.66 23.16 -18.97
N ARG A 607 2.91 24.27 -18.88
CA ARG A 607 3.44 25.62 -18.68
C ARG A 607 4.31 25.71 -17.43
N GLU A 608 3.83 25.22 -16.29
CA GLU A 608 4.57 25.21 -15.02
C GLU A 608 5.86 24.40 -15.13
N HIS A 609 5.81 23.23 -15.76
CA HIS A 609 7.00 22.38 -15.94
C HIS A 609 8.05 23.07 -16.85
N ILE A 610 7.62 23.78 -17.90
CA ILE A 610 8.52 24.59 -18.73
C ILE A 610 9.17 25.72 -17.91
N HIS A 611 8.40 26.38 -17.04
CA HIS A 611 8.92 27.42 -16.16
C HIS A 611 9.84 26.89 -15.06
N SER A 612 9.66 25.64 -14.62
CA SER A 612 10.54 24.98 -13.65
C SER A 612 11.88 24.52 -14.23
N GLY A 613 12.17 24.84 -15.50
CA GLY A 613 13.47 24.58 -16.15
C GLY A 613 13.51 23.36 -17.07
N TRP A 614 12.36 22.78 -17.43
CA TRP A 614 12.31 21.67 -18.38
C TRP A 614 12.82 22.07 -19.78
N GLN A 615 13.65 21.20 -20.35
CA GLN A 615 14.33 21.42 -21.63
C GLN A 615 13.46 21.06 -22.85
N CYS A 616 12.18 20.66 -22.66
CA CYS A 616 11.22 20.34 -23.72
C CYS A 616 11.69 19.26 -24.71
N ARG A 617 12.52 18.31 -24.25
CA ARG A 617 12.97 17.17 -25.06
C ARG A 617 12.01 16.01 -24.89
N LEU A 618 11.45 15.54 -26.01
CA LEU A 618 10.53 14.40 -26.09
C LEU A 618 11.12 13.33 -27.02
N THR A 619 10.81 12.06 -26.78
CA THR A 619 11.00 11.01 -27.80
C THR A 619 9.91 11.12 -28.87
N ASP A 620 10.08 10.44 -30.02
CA ASP A 620 9.09 10.44 -31.10
C ASP A 620 7.71 9.93 -30.62
N GLU A 621 7.70 8.92 -29.75
CA GLU A 621 6.48 8.33 -29.21
C GLU A 621 5.81 9.26 -28.19
N GLN A 622 6.60 9.87 -27.29
CA GLN A 622 6.10 10.85 -26.34
C GLN A 622 5.54 12.07 -27.06
N PHE A 623 6.23 12.52 -28.12
CA PHE A 623 5.76 13.58 -28.98
C PHE A 623 4.35 13.32 -29.51
N ILE A 624 4.08 12.13 -30.05
CA ILE A 624 2.76 11.78 -30.58
C ILE A 624 1.69 11.87 -29.48
N ALA A 625 1.97 11.35 -28.29
CA ALA A 625 1.05 11.40 -27.16
C ALA A 625 0.76 12.84 -26.71
N VAL A 626 1.81 13.66 -26.48
CA VAL A 626 1.63 15.05 -26.04
C VAL A 626 0.88 15.87 -27.10
N LYS A 627 1.20 15.67 -28.38
CA LYS A 627 0.52 16.30 -29.51
C LYS A 627 -0.98 15.99 -29.54
N GLU A 628 -1.38 14.72 -29.41
CA GLU A 628 -2.80 14.35 -29.40
C GLU A 628 -3.55 14.87 -28.16
N LEU A 629 -2.90 14.89 -26.98
CA LEU A 629 -3.49 15.47 -25.77
C LEU A 629 -3.70 16.98 -25.87
N LEU A 630 -2.69 17.73 -26.34
CA LEU A 630 -2.79 19.19 -26.58
C LEU A 630 -3.85 19.50 -27.62
N LYS A 631 -3.89 18.75 -28.73
CA LYS A 631 -4.91 18.90 -29.77
C LYS A 631 -6.32 18.67 -29.20
N THR A 632 -6.49 17.66 -28.36
CA THR A 632 -7.77 17.36 -27.71
C THR A 632 -8.16 18.45 -26.72
N ALA A 633 -7.23 18.93 -25.89
CA ALA A 633 -7.47 20.03 -24.95
C ALA A 633 -7.92 21.31 -25.65
N ILE A 634 -7.23 21.72 -26.73
CA ILE A 634 -7.57 22.92 -27.50
C ILE A 634 -8.91 22.76 -28.21
N ASN A 635 -9.21 21.58 -28.80
CA ASN A 635 -10.51 21.31 -29.40
C ASN A 635 -11.67 21.44 -28.42
N ARG A 636 -11.53 20.85 -27.22
CA ARG A 636 -12.54 20.92 -26.16
C ARG A 636 -12.67 22.33 -25.60
N ALA A 637 -11.57 23.05 -25.44
CA ALA A 637 -11.59 24.46 -25.05
C ALA A 637 -12.31 25.33 -26.10
N THR A 638 -12.03 25.11 -27.38
CA THR A 638 -12.69 25.79 -28.51
C THR A 638 -14.20 25.52 -28.51
N SER A 639 -14.63 24.27 -28.33
CA SER A 639 -16.06 23.94 -28.30
C SER A 639 -16.79 24.55 -27.10
N ARG A 640 -16.06 24.91 -26.03
CA ARG A 640 -16.57 25.58 -24.83
C ARG A 640 -16.39 27.10 -24.85
N ASN A 641 -15.81 27.67 -25.91
CA ASN A 641 -15.47 29.08 -25.99
C ASN A 641 -14.52 29.56 -24.86
N ASP A 642 -13.67 28.65 -24.36
CA ASP A 642 -12.62 28.95 -23.38
C ASP A 642 -11.35 29.41 -24.11
N MET A 643 -11.33 30.69 -24.47
CA MET A 643 -10.25 31.29 -25.25
C MET A 643 -8.95 31.42 -24.46
N ILE A 644 -9.01 31.39 -23.13
CA ILE A 644 -7.83 31.44 -22.25
C ILE A 644 -7.04 30.14 -22.44
N THR A 645 -7.68 28.98 -22.30
CA THR A 645 -7.02 27.69 -22.48
C THR A 645 -6.54 27.48 -23.92
N VAL A 646 -7.27 27.96 -24.93
CA VAL A 646 -6.83 27.91 -26.34
C VAL A 646 -5.54 28.70 -26.55
N ARG A 647 -5.48 29.93 -26.03
CA ARG A 647 -4.29 30.77 -26.07
C ARG A 647 -3.12 30.12 -25.33
N ASP A 648 -3.37 29.67 -24.12
CA ASP A 648 -2.35 29.07 -23.26
C ASP A 648 -1.75 27.81 -23.90
N GLY A 649 -2.60 27.02 -24.59
CA GLY A 649 -2.17 25.87 -25.38
C GLY A 649 -1.30 26.26 -26.58
N LEU A 650 -1.64 27.35 -27.27
CA LEU A 650 -0.81 27.89 -28.37
C LEU A 650 0.57 28.32 -27.84
N GLU A 651 0.62 29.08 -26.74
CA GLU A 651 1.86 29.57 -26.14
C GLU A 651 2.78 28.45 -25.66
N VAL A 652 2.21 27.46 -24.95
CA VAL A 652 2.96 26.29 -24.50
C VAL A 652 3.54 25.53 -25.69
N SER A 653 2.75 25.31 -26.74
CA SER A 653 3.24 24.63 -27.95
C SER A 653 4.36 25.41 -28.66
N ALA A 654 4.28 26.75 -28.65
CA ALA A 654 5.31 27.63 -29.21
C ALA A 654 6.59 27.68 -28.38
N GLU A 655 6.47 27.63 -27.05
CA GLU A 655 7.60 27.58 -26.13
C GLU A 655 8.36 26.25 -26.25
N MET A 656 7.62 25.13 -26.37
CA MET A 656 8.21 23.82 -26.66
C MET A 656 8.97 23.83 -27.98
N TYR A 657 8.40 24.44 -29.03
CA TYR A 657 9.06 24.62 -30.32
C TYR A 657 10.35 25.43 -30.20
N ARG A 658 10.36 26.53 -29.44
CA ARG A 658 11.54 27.39 -29.30
C ARG A 658 12.69 26.73 -28.54
N ARG A 659 12.37 25.83 -27.60
CA ARG A 659 13.35 25.16 -26.73
C ARG A 659 13.91 23.86 -27.27
N ASP A 660 13.40 23.37 -28.40
CA ASP A 660 13.84 22.13 -29.03
C ASP A 660 14.58 22.35 -30.38
N PRO A 661 15.85 22.77 -30.36
CA PRO A 661 16.56 23.22 -31.57
C PRO A 661 17.00 22.10 -32.53
N ASN A 662 16.88 20.81 -32.18
CA ASN A 662 17.51 19.69 -32.91
C ASN A 662 16.54 18.57 -33.37
N THR A 663 15.24 18.69 -33.14
CA THR A 663 14.27 17.59 -33.41
C THR A 663 13.18 18.06 -34.38
N VAL A 664 13.29 17.69 -35.66
CA VAL A 664 12.19 17.87 -36.64
C VAL A 664 12.14 16.64 -37.55
N PRO A 665 11.12 15.80 -37.38
CA PRO A 665 10.06 15.78 -38.41
C PRO A 665 8.74 16.33 -37.91
N ASP A 666 8.42 16.18 -36.61
CA ASP A 666 7.09 16.48 -36.09
C ASP A 666 7.18 17.29 -34.79
N TYR A 667 6.90 18.60 -34.83
CA TYR A 667 6.73 19.42 -33.63
C TYR A 667 5.26 19.76 -33.42
N ILE A 668 4.91 20.03 -32.16
CA ILE A 668 3.51 19.96 -31.71
C ILE A 668 2.73 21.08 -32.39
N GLN A 669 3.33 22.27 -32.44
CA GLN A 669 2.68 23.46 -32.97
C GLN A 669 2.29 23.35 -34.47
N ARG A 670 3.08 22.74 -35.39
CA ARG A 670 2.64 22.49 -36.81
C ARG A 670 1.44 21.55 -36.85
N HIS A 671 1.41 20.58 -35.95
CA HIS A 671 0.37 19.55 -35.92
C HIS A 671 -0.97 20.06 -35.38
N LEU A 672 -0.94 21.18 -34.66
CA LEU A 672 -2.14 21.89 -34.25
C LEU A 672 -2.81 22.61 -35.42
N LEU A 673 -2.17 22.79 -36.59
CA LEU A 673 -2.78 23.46 -37.76
C LEU A 673 -4.15 22.90 -38.14
N SER A 674 -4.36 21.60 -37.91
CA SER A 674 -5.64 20.92 -38.18
C SER A 674 -6.85 21.44 -37.38
N LEU A 675 -6.66 22.37 -36.44
CA LEU A 675 -7.74 22.98 -35.67
C LEU A 675 -8.29 24.22 -36.38
N ALA A 676 -9.61 24.26 -36.61
CA ALA A 676 -10.29 25.34 -37.33
C ALA A 676 -10.25 26.71 -36.60
N ILE A 677 -9.92 26.73 -35.30
CA ILE A 677 -9.87 27.97 -34.50
C ILE A 677 -8.82 28.96 -35.00
N TRP A 678 -7.78 28.47 -35.67
CA TRP A 678 -6.71 29.32 -36.22
C TRP A 678 -7.14 30.13 -37.43
N GLU A 679 -8.24 29.77 -38.09
CA GLU A 679 -8.81 30.53 -39.20
C GLU A 679 -9.69 31.70 -38.72
N ASP A 680 -10.05 31.74 -37.42
CA ASP A 680 -10.92 32.76 -36.85
C ASP A 680 -10.13 34.02 -36.48
N LEU A 681 -10.34 35.10 -37.25
CA LEU A 681 -9.75 36.41 -36.98
C LEU A 681 -10.06 36.92 -35.56
N ARG A 682 -11.22 36.57 -34.99
CA ARG A 682 -11.61 37.02 -33.64
C ARG A 682 -10.71 36.44 -32.55
N PHE A 683 -10.20 35.22 -32.76
CA PHE A 683 -9.21 34.65 -31.85
C PHE A 683 -7.92 35.47 -31.88
N TRP A 684 -7.38 35.75 -33.07
CA TRP A 684 -6.13 36.50 -33.21
C TRP A 684 -6.24 37.94 -32.74
N ASP A 685 -7.39 38.60 -32.94
CA ASP A 685 -7.70 39.93 -32.41
C ASP A 685 -7.71 39.89 -30.87
N SER A 686 -8.41 38.92 -30.26
CA SER A 686 -8.43 38.73 -28.81
C SER A 686 -7.06 38.36 -28.24
N TYR A 687 -6.25 37.61 -29.00
CA TYR A 687 -4.90 37.25 -28.58
C TYR A 687 -3.97 38.46 -28.63
N PHE A 688 -4.08 39.30 -29.65
CA PHE A 688 -3.35 40.55 -29.77
C PHE A 688 -3.63 41.48 -28.57
N GLU A 689 -4.91 41.70 -28.24
CA GLU A 689 -5.28 42.54 -27.09
C GLU A 689 -4.70 41.99 -25.78
N HIS A 690 -4.71 40.67 -25.60
CA HIS A 690 -4.09 40.05 -24.42
C HIS A 690 -2.58 40.33 -24.33
N LEU A 691 -1.86 40.19 -25.44
CA LEU A 691 -0.41 40.50 -25.52
C LEU A 691 -0.14 41.98 -25.22
N MET A 692 -1.01 42.87 -25.68
CA MET A 692 -0.93 44.30 -25.39
C MET A 692 -1.10 44.58 -23.89
N GLU A 693 -2.11 43.98 -23.24
CA GLU A 693 -2.37 44.14 -21.80
C GLU A 693 -1.25 43.61 -20.90
N HIS A 694 -0.59 42.52 -21.31
CA HIS A 694 0.44 41.83 -20.50
C HIS A 694 1.87 42.29 -20.85
N SER A 695 2.03 43.29 -21.72
CA SER A 695 3.32 43.86 -22.05
C SER A 695 3.88 44.70 -20.89
N SER A 696 5.04 44.30 -20.36
CA SER A 696 5.67 44.93 -19.18
C SER A 696 6.35 46.29 -19.46
N ASN A 697 6.48 46.67 -20.75
CA ASN A 697 7.28 47.81 -21.19
C ASN A 697 6.44 49.08 -21.39
N LYS A 698 6.14 49.79 -20.29
CA LYS A 698 5.37 51.06 -20.31
C LYS A 698 6.12 52.27 -20.90
N MET A 699 7.39 52.12 -21.32
CA MET A 699 8.26 53.21 -21.81
C MET A 699 8.56 53.18 -23.31
N THR A 700 8.03 52.21 -24.06
CA THR A 700 8.29 52.06 -25.50
C THR A 700 7.27 52.84 -26.33
N ASN A 701 7.67 53.41 -27.48
CA ASN A 701 6.75 54.07 -28.41
C ASN A 701 5.62 53.10 -28.79
N TYR A 702 4.35 53.53 -28.73
CA TYR A 702 3.17 52.71 -29.00
C TYR A 702 3.27 51.97 -30.34
N VAL A 703 3.78 52.64 -31.39
CA VAL A 703 4.01 52.02 -32.71
C VAL A 703 4.96 50.82 -32.60
N THR A 704 6.08 50.97 -31.88
CA THR A 704 7.06 49.90 -31.66
C THR A 704 6.50 48.76 -30.82
N LEU A 705 5.64 49.06 -29.85
CA LEU A 705 4.99 48.05 -29.03
C LEU A 705 4.00 47.22 -29.86
N VAL A 706 3.13 47.86 -30.62
CA VAL A 706 2.16 47.20 -31.52
C VAL A 706 2.90 46.35 -32.55
N THR A 707 3.94 46.89 -33.20
CA THR A 707 4.79 46.13 -34.14
C THR A 707 5.42 44.90 -33.48
N ALA A 708 5.95 45.02 -32.25
CA ALA A 708 6.54 43.89 -31.54
C ALA A 708 5.52 42.79 -31.24
N GLN A 709 4.29 43.14 -30.84
CA GLN A 709 3.24 42.14 -30.58
C GLN A 709 2.72 41.49 -31.87
N LEU A 710 2.62 42.24 -32.97
CA LEU A 710 2.30 41.67 -34.28
C LEU A 710 3.38 40.68 -34.75
N VAL A 711 4.65 40.92 -34.45
CA VAL A 711 5.75 39.97 -34.74
C VAL A 711 5.60 38.68 -33.91
N VAL A 712 5.15 38.77 -32.65
CA VAL A 712 4.87 37.57 -31.82
C VAL A 712 3.75 36.75 -32.45
N ILE A 713 2.65 37.39 -32.87
CA ILE A 713 1.54 36.72 -33.57
C ILE A 713 2.01 36.08 -34.87
N ALA A 714 2.76 36.81 -35.70
CA ALA A 714 3.31 36.30 -36.94
C ALA A 714 4.20 35.07 -36.70
N THR A 715 5.00 35.10 -35.63
CA THR A 715 5.85 33.95 -35.25
C THR A 715 5.02 32.73 -34.87
N HIS A 716 3.92 32.93 -34.14
CA HIS A 716 3.02 31.83 -33.76
C HIS A 716 2.22 31.29 -34.96
N MET A 717 1.78 32.15 -35.88
CA MET A 717 1.12 31.75 -37.14
C MET A 717 2.05 30.92 -38.03
N THR A 718 3.30 31.38 -38.19
CA THR A 718 4.35 30.64 -38.90
C THR A 718 4.65 29.31 -38.19
N GLY A 719 4.66 29.30 -36.86
CA GLY A 719 4.81 28.09 -36.05
C GLY A 719 3.67 27.09 -36.26
N LEU A 720 2.44 27.54 -36.48
CA LEU A 720 1.34 26.66 -36.87
C LEU A 720 1.47 26.17 -38.32
N GLY A 721 2.17 26.91 -39.19
CA GLY A 721 2.26 26.62 -40.62
C GLY A 721 1.06 27.14 -41.41
N LEU A 722 0.45 28.24 -40.95
CA LEU A 722 -0.62 28.92 -41.69
C LEU A 722 -0.09 29.50 -43.02
N PRO A 723 -0.89 29.51 -44.09
CA PRO A 723 -0.47 30.11 -45.36
C PRO A 723 -0.11 31.58 -45.20
N ASP A 724 1.01 32.00 -45.80
CA ASP A 724 1.53 33.39 -45.69
C ASP A 724 0.49 34.43 -46.09
N GLY A 725 -0.30 34.16 -47.14
CA GLY A 725 -1.32 35.09 -47.63
C GLY A 725 -2.49 35.29 -46.64
N GLU A 726 -2.91 34.24 -45.94
CA GLU A 726 -4.00 34.33 -44.95
C GLU A 726 -3.51 34.97 -43.66
N SER A 727 -2.33 34.55 -43.20
CA SER A 727 -1.65 35.13 -42.02
C SER A 727 -1.42 36.63 -42.21
N TRP A 728 -0.95 37.05 -43.40
CA TRP A 728 -0.73 38.45 -43.71
C TRP A 728 -2.02 39.27 -43.70
N ASN A 729 -3.11 38.76 -44.29
CA ASN A 729 -4.40 39.44 -44.26
C ASN A 729 -4.94 39.65 -42.83
N MET A 730 -4.76 38.65 -41.95
CA MET A 730 -5.17 38.77 -40.55
C MET A 730 -4.32 39.80 -39.78
N ILE A 731 -3.00 39.75 -39.95
CA ILE A 731 -2.06 40.70 -39.33
C ILE A 731 -2.33 42.13 -39.81
N GLU A 732 -2.53 42.31 -41.11
CA GLU A 732 -2.88 43.62 -41.71
C GLU A 732 -4.18 44.16 -41.13
N THR A 733 -5.21 43.32 -41.00
CA THR A 733 -6.51 43.72 -40.42
C THR A 733 -6.37 44.15 -38.95
N ILE A 734 -5.58 43.44 -38.15
CA ILE A 734 -5.33 43.79 -36.73
C ILE A 734 -4.48 45.08 -36.63
N ALA A 735 -3.52 45.26 -37.53
CA ALA A 735 -2.66 46.43 -37.57
C ALA A 735 -3.43 47.70 -37.99
N GLU A 736 -4.34 47.60 -38.96
CA GLU A 736 -5.22 48.71 -39.38
C GLU A 736 -6.12 49.18 -38.23
N LYS A 737 -6.70 48.24 -37.46
CA LYS A 737 -7.49 48.58 -36.25
C LYS A 737 -6.68 49.35 -35.21
N ASN A 738 -5.37 49.14 -35.16
CA ASN A 738 -4.45 49.78 -34.23
C ASN A 738 -3.71 51.01 -34.82
N ASN A 739 -4.20 51.56 -35.94
CA ASN A 739 -3.67 52.75 -36.61
C ASN A 739 -2.21 52.61 -37.13
N LEU A 740 -1.74 51.40 -37.42
CA LEU A 740 -0.49 51.17 -38.17
C LEU A 740 -0.76 51.16 -39.67
N GLY A 741 -0.06 51.99 -40.42
CA GLY A 741 -0.19 52.03 -41.89
C GLY A 741 0.66 50.96 -42.58
N TYR A 742 0.19 50.46 -43.74
CA TYR A 742 0.85 49.42 -44.58
C TYR A 742 2.38 49.57 -44.73
N LYS A 743 2.89 50.81 -44.87
CA LYS A 743 4.33 51.08 -45.04
C LYS A 743 5.18 50.75 -43.80
N GLN A 744 4.60 50.66 -42.61
CA GLN A 744 5.31 50.34 -41.37
C GLN A 744 5.37 48.84 -41.11
N LEU A 745 4.43 48.05 -41.65
CA LEU A 745 4.43 46.59 -41.58
C LEU A 745 5.49 45.95 -42.49
N VAL A 746 5.74 46.50 -43.68
CA VAL A 746 6.68 45.94 -44.66
C VAL A 746 8.16 46.14 -44.26
N CYS A 747 8.43 47.01 -43.28
CA CYS A 747 9.80 47.30 -42.80
C CYS A 747 10.17 46.56 -41.51
N ALA A 748 9.23 45.87 -40.86
CA ALA A 748 9.42 45.06 -39.67
C ALA A 748 9.43 43.58 -40.06
#